data_AF-A0A1F8LW19-F1
#
_entry.id   AF-A0A1F8LW19-F1
#
_cell.length_a   1.000
_cell.length_b   1.000
_cell.length_c   1.000
_cell.angle_alpha   90.00
_cell.angle_beta   90.00
_cell.angle_gamma   90.00
#
_symmetry.space_group_name_H-M   'P 1'
#
loop_
_entity.id
_entity.type
_entity.pdbx_description
1 polymer ?
#
loop_
_entity_poly.entity_id
_entity_poly.type
_entity_poly.pdbx_seq_one_letter_code
_entity_poly.pdbx_strand_id
1 'polypeptide(L)'
;MKKNTLWIILAIIGLLASWLVPMDVSANPGPGKFAVLISTGRTTADDTMYHSEYWYDLVLTYKMLIDKGFTHDHIYVLYGNGTDFASSHASYQNPYSNPITDHAVSRTDIQNIFNWLASGNASQGIPALTNNDLLFIWWMGHGVGDASCNTSFAVSTTGEYVSDAELATWTSAVSYQRRAFVFMTCHSGGAMGNLQNATTVTMPSCTCTQTSISNMYDVVHGEWTYWVDGALQELLPSGTTVASDADNNNLVSLQETFNWGSAQPMGTMPQLSDIGAIAPCTFIQLDEPGKTVEIYSRDHLNDDGTVPSYYEEWYHGPDLWVRYAEDGDTYDTHQEPEFGATNYVYANVHNIGCAAANNISVAFSWVETTGWSNPAAWHPINTASIASLLPLSSTRVHVTWNTVPVPGVYCLHTRLNVTGDLENTYGEAYLDNNKVQVNVTVADSWAGAGGGWFFFIENGGKESAPIDLVFNTLDTPSGTTVHLELPPNLKFEDVRGAKSFQREDRWTVLEILAGAKEPATIVGVQMKPGEKQRAIMTLTLPENTKIGEEAAIIFEEQVKGKVMGGIQFISRTAEPEIVMCNLLRTKVNVFRSLGEVFGLDEAVRISKISEEMVESGKCRDTEAFTKAMTEIATLEYSIGKKLQDRSAEYGAQYVRATEKLSEAVDKQSLPAIVEAQQEVLLYVSIILADALAR
;
A
#
# COMPACT_ATOMS: atom_id res chain seq x y z
N MET A 1 -47.63 2.11 -37.03
CA MET A 1 -46.70 2.11 -35.87
C MET A 1 -45.91 0.80 -35.73
N LYS A 2 -45.19 0.33 -36.77
CA LYS A 2 -44.28 -0.86 -36.68
C LYS A 2 -43.09 -0.80 -37.67
N LYS A 3 -42.70 0.38 -38.16
CA LYS A 3 -41.54 0.53 -39.07
C LYS A 3 -40.45 1.50 -38.61
N ASN A 4 -40.69 2.31 -37.56
CA ASN A 4 -39.71 3.29 -37.07
C ASN A 4 -38.85 2.78 -35.88
N THR A 5 -39.22 1.67 -35.25
CA THR A 5 -38.47 1.13 -34.11
C THR A 5 -37.24 0.33 -34.54
N LEU A 6 -37.25 -0.24 -35.76
CA LEU A 6 -36.14 -1.06 -36.27
C LEU A 6 -34.92 -0.21 -36.73
N TRP A 7 -35.18 1.00 -37.23
CA TRP A 7 -34.13 1.93 -37.65
C TRP A 7 -33.38 2.57 -36.47
N ILE A 8 -34.07 2.80 -35.34
CA ILE A 8 -33.45 3.35 -34.13
C ILE A 8 -32.56 2.30 -33.46
N ILE A 9 -32.95 1.02 -33.46
CA ILE A 9 -32.12 -0.06 -32.90
C ILE A 9 -30.86 -0.30 -33.74
N LEU A 10 -30.96 -0.25 -35.08
CA LEU A 10 -29.78 -0.37 -35.96
C LEU A 10 -28.85 0.84 -35.89
N ALA A 11 -29.40 2.06 -35.69
CA ALA A 11 -28.60 3.25 -35.49
C ALA A 11 -27.88 3.26 -34.12
N ILE A 12 -28.51 2.73 -33.06
CA ILE A 12 -27.89 2.58 -31.74
C ILE A 12 -26.82 1.49 -31.74
N ILE A 13 -27.03 0.37 -32.45
CA ILE A 13 -25.99 -0.66 -32.63
C ILE A 13 -24.82 -0.13 -33.48
N GLY A 14 -25.09 0.68 -34.50
CA GLY A 14 -24.05 1.35 -35.29
C GLY A 14 -23.27 2.44 -34.54
N LEU A 15 -23.92 3.15 -33.61
CA LEU A 15 -23.30 4.17 -32.75
C LEU A 15 -22.57 3.56 -31.53
N LEU A 16 -22.99 2.40 -31.03
CA LEU A 16 -22.26 1.63 -30.02
C LEU A 16 -21.04 0.92 -30.63
N ALA A 17 -21.12 0.49 -31.88
CA ALA A 17 -19.97 -0.09 -32.60
C ALA A 17 -18.90 0.96 -32.97
N SER A 18 -19.25 2.25 -33.05
CA SER A 18 -18.27 3.34 -33.28
C SER A 18 -17.69 3.93 -32.00
N TRP A 19 -18.01 3.38 -30.82
CA TRP A 19 -17.43 3.70 -29.51
C TRP A 19 -16.60 2.55 -28.92
N LEU A 20 -16.48 1.43 -29.64
CA LEU A 20 -15.33 0.56 -29.51
C LEU A 20 -14.16 1.26 -30.20
N VAL A 21 -13.57 2.24 -29.51
CA VAL A 21 -12.15 2.50 -29.71
C VAL A 21 -11.50 1.13 -29.57
N PRO A 22 -10.74 0.61 -30.56
CA PRO A 22 -9.96 -0.57 -30.31
C PRO A 22 -9.15 -0.24 -29.07
N MET A 23 -9.44 -0.92 -27.94
CA MET A 23 -8.47 -1.02 -26.86
C MET A 23 -7.19 -1.42 -27.59
N ASP A 24 -6.19 -0.57 -27.49
CA ASP A 24 -4.93 -0.82 -28.15
C ASP A 24 -4.33 -2.03 -27.44
N VAL A 25 -4.65 -3.23 -27.93
CA VAL A 25 -4.16 -4.52 -27.42
C VAL A 25 -2.64 -4.62 -27.61
N SER A 26 -1.98 -3.60 -28.16
CA SER A 26 -0.54 -3.55 -28.37
C SER A 26 0.26 -2.98 -27.19
N ALA A 27 -0.40 -2.32 -26.23
CA ALA A 27 0.26 -1.75 -25.05
C ALA A 27 -0.14 -2.50 -23.77
N ASN A 28 0.84 -3.11 -23.10
CA ASN A 28 0.68 -3.65 -21.75
C ASN A 28 0.30 -2.49 -20.81
N PRO A 29 -0.85 -2.54 -20.09
CA PRO A 29 -1.33 -1.41 -19.31
C PRO A 29 -0.59 -1.19 -17.97
N GLY A 30 0.47 -1.95 -17.69
CA GLY A 30 1.30 -1.83 -16.49
C GLY A 30 2.67 -2.52 -16.65
N PRO A 31 3.57 -2.45 -15.66
CA PRO A 31 4.84 -3.17 -15.65
C PRO A 31 4.61 -4.68 -15.80
N GLY A 32 5.49 -5.35 -16.55
CA GLY A 32 5.43 -6.78 -16.81
C GLY A 32 6.81 -7.45 -16.84
N LYS A 33 6.80 -8.75 -16.56
CA LYS A 33 7.97 -9.63 -16.61
C LYS A 33 7.98 -10.40 -17.93
N PHE A 34 9.01 -10.17 -18.75
CA PHE A 34 9.18 -10.80 -20.07
C PHE A 34 10.49 -11.58 -20.15
N ALA A 35 10.46 -12.73 -20.81
CA ALA A 35 11.65 -13.54 -21.01
C ALA A 35 11.82 -13.99 -22.46
N VAL A 36 13.08 -14.13 -22.90
CA VAL A 36 13.43 -14.76 -24.17
C VAL A 36 14.43 -15.88 -23.88
N LEU A 37 14.04 -17.13 -24.12
CA LEU A 37 14.85 -18.32 -23.89
C LEU A 37 15.34 -18.86 -25.23
N ILE A 38 16.65 -18.76 -25.48
CA ILE A 38 17.29 -19.15 -26.74
C ILE A 38 18.15 -20.38 -26.48
N SER A 39 17.66 -21.55 -26.88
CA SER A 39 18.42 -22.81 -26.82
C SER A 39 18.77 -23.26 -28.24
N THR A 40 20.06 -23.13 -28.59
CA THR A 40 20.48 -23.16 -29.99
C THR A 40 20.64 -24.54 -30.60
N GLY A 41 20.62 -25.60 -29.78
CA GLY A 41 20.72 -26.99 -30.19
C GLY A 41 19.37 -27.71 -30.16
N ARG A 42 19.42 -29.00 -30.49
CA ARG A 42 18.26 -29.90 -30.45
C ARG A 42 18.61 -31.18 -29.71
N THR A 43 17.83 -31.49 -28.68
CA THR A 43 17.86 -32.79 -28.02
C THR A 43 17.10 -33.81 -28.86
N THR A 44 17.74 -34.95 -29.13
CA THR A 44 17.12 -36.08 -29.85
C THR A 44 17.00 -37.35 -29.00
N ALA A 45 17.69 -37.39 -27.87
CA ALA A 45 17.66 -38.48 -26.89
C ALA A 45 18.00 -37.92 -25.50
N ASP A 46 17.54 -38.61 -24.46
CA ASP A 46 17.91 -38.31 -23.08
C ASP A 46 19.38 -38.62 -22.79
N ASP A 47 19.93 -37.98 -21.75
CA ASP A 47 21.23 -38.27 -21.13
C ASP A 47 22.43 -38.30 -22.10
N THR A 48 22.36 -37.53 -23.18
CA THR A 48 23.42 -37.37 -24.16
C THR A 48 24.19 -36.09 -23.87
N MET A 49 25.43 -36.23 -23.38
CA MET A 49 26.32 -35.10 -23.11
C MET A 49 26.50 -34.20 -24.35
N TYR A 50 26.49 -32.88 -24.17
CA TYR A 50 26.57 -31.86 -25.23
C TYR A 50 25.32 -31.76 -26.11
N HIS A 51 24.22 -32.39 -25.70
CA HIS A 51 22.98 -32.44 -26.47
C HIS A 51 21.73 -32.37 -25.60
N SER A 52 21.64 -33.12 -24.49
CA SER A 52 20.40 -33.17 -23.70
C SER A 52 20.19 -31.93 -22.85
N GLU A 53 21.26 -31.26 -22.44
CA GLU A 53 21.20 -29.99 -21.71
C GLU A 53 20.37 -28.94 -22.47
N TYR A 54 20.37 -28.93 -23.82
CA TYR A 54 19.59 -28.00 -24.66
C TYR A 54 18.12 -27.95 -24.27
N TRP A 55 17.56 -29.08 -23.86
CA TRP A 55 16.19 -29.17 -23.39
C TRP A 55 16.10 -29.10 -21.86
N TYR A 56 17.00 -29.77 -21.15
CA TYR A 56 16.91 -29.88 -19.69
C TYR A 56 17.00 -28.53 -19.00
N ASP A 57 18.03 -27.74 -19.31
CA ASP A 57 18.23 -26.43 -18.68
C ASP A 57 17.16 -25.44 -19.14
N LEU A 58 16.72 -25.52 -20.41
CA LEU A 58 15.61 -24.71 -20.92
C LEU A 58 14.34 -24.93 -20.09
N VAL A 59 13.96 -26.18 -19.82
CA VAL A 59 12.78 -26.50 -19.02
C VAL A 59 12.94 -26.08 -17.56
N LEU A 60 14.13 -26.19 -16.99
CA LEU A 60 14.40 -25.71 -15.63
C LEU A 60 14.26 -24.20 -15.53
N THR A 61 14.92 -23.44 -16.41
CA THR A 61 14.82 -21.99 -16.45
C THR A 61 13.36 -21.56 -16.69
N TYR A 62 12.66 -22.22 -17.62
CA TYR A 62 11.24 -21.94 -17.88
C TYR A 62 10.39 -22.12 -16.63
N LYS A 63 10.53 -23.24 -15.90
CA LYS A 63 9.76 -23.52 -14.67
C LYS A 63 10.10 -22.53 -13.57
N MET A 64 11.38 -22.21 -13.39
CA MET A 64 11.83 -21.21 -12.44
C MET A 64 11.19 -19.85 -12.72
N LEU A 65 11.13 -19.42 -13.98
CA LEU A 65 10.49 -18.15 -14.34
C LEU A 65 8.99 -18.15 -14.00
N ILE A 66 8.27 -19.24 -14.29
CA ILE A 66 6.86 -19.37 -13.88
C ILE A 66 6.71 -19.27 -12.36
N ASP A 67 7.55 -19.96 -11.60
CA ASP A 67 7.52 -19.93 -10.13
C ASP A 67 7.86 -18.53 -9.58
N LYS A 68 8.65 -17.74 -10.31
CA LYS A 68 8.95 -16.33 -10.01
C LYS A 68 7.92 -15.34 -10.58
N GLY A 69 6.78 -15.84 -11.04
CA GLY A 69 5.63 -15.03 -11.43
C GLY A 69 5.67 -14.50 -12.85
N PHE A 70 6.54 -15.01 -13.73
CA PHE A 70 6.40 -14.79 -15.17
C PHE A 70 5.16 -15.55 -15.67
N THR A 71 4.47 -15.00 -16.66
CA THR A 71 3.35 -15.66 -17.31
C THR A 71 3.81 -16.36 -18.59
N HIS A 72 3.16 -17.48 -18.93
CA HIS A 72 3.51 -18.28 -20.11
C HIS A 72 3.52 -17.45 -21.41
N ASP A 73 2.57 -16.53 -21.58
CA ASP A 73 2.43 -15.64 -22.73
C ASP A 73 3.51 -14.54 -22.82
N HIS A 74 4.34 -14.39 -21.78
CA HIS A 74 5.47 -13.47 -21.73
C HIS A 74 6.83 -14.18 -21.71
N ILE A 75 6.87 -15.51 -21.88
CA ILE A 75 8.12 -16.28 -22.03
C ILE A 75 8.21 -16.78 -23.46
N TYR A 76 9.12 -16.21 -24.26
CA TYR A 76 9.29 -16.56 -25.66
C TYR A 76 10.44 -17.54 -25.85
N VAL A 77 10.13 -18.75 -26.32
CA VAL A 77 11.05 -19.88 -26.41
C VAL A 77 11.43 -20.16 -27.86
N LEU A 78 12.74 -20.05 -28.14
CA LEU A 78 13.35 -20.44 -29.40
C LEU A 78 14.21 -21.68 -29.16
N TYR A 79 13.75 -22.84 -29.65
CA TYR A 79 14.41 -24.11 -29.39
C TYR A 79 14.43 -25.03 -30.62
N GLY A 80 15.61 -25.59 -30.89
CA GLY A 80 15.76 -26.68 -31.83
C GLY A 80 15.11 -26.42 -33.19
N ASN A 81 14.22 -27.31 -33.61
CA ASN A 81 13.47 -27.19 -34.86
C ASN A 81 12.04 -26.66 -34.66
N GLY A 82 11.76 -25.99 -33.54
CA GLY A 82 10.44 -25.42 -33.21
C GLY A 82 9.49 -26.47 -32.64
N THR A 83 10.00 -27.46 -31.93
CA THR A 83 9.19 -28.52 -31.32
C THR A 83 9.83 -28.98 -30.03
N ASP A 84 9.00 -29.10 -28.99
CA ASP A 84 9.40 -29.64 -27.69
C ASP A 84 10.02 -31.04 -27.80
N PHE A 85 10.96 -31.32 -26.90
CA PHE A 85 11.50 -32.66 -26.74
C PHE A 85 10.74 -33.43 -25.64
N ALA A 86 10.32 -34.65 -25.95
CA ALA A 86 9.61 -35.52 -25.01
C ALA A 86 10.61 -36.30 -24.14
N SER A 87 11.10 -35.72 -23.05
CA SER A 87 12.00 -36.41 -22.11
C SER A 87 11.27 -37.50 -21.32
N SER A 88 11.98 -38.58 -21.02
CA SER A 88 11.55 -39.62 -20.09
C SER A 88 11.72 -39.23 -18.61
N HIS A 89 12.50 -38.19 -18.31
CA HIS A 89 12.69 -37.66 -16.97
C HIS A 89 11.59 -36.67 -16.59
N ALA A 90 10.87 -36.94 -15.49
CA ALA A 90 9.71 -36.14 -15.07
C ALA A 90 10.05 -34.65 -14.86
N SER A 91 11.21 -34.34 -14.27
CA SER A 91 11.66 -32.96 -14.03
C SER A 91 11.88 -32.16 -15.32
N TYR A 92 12.13 -32.83 -16.45
CA TYR A 92 12.44 -32.22 -17.75
C TYR A 92 11.31 -32.36 -18.76
N GLN A 93 10.11 -32.74 -18.31
CA GLN A 93 8.92 -32.70 -19.14
C GLN A 93 8.32 -31.28 -19.18
N ASN A 94 7.80 -30.91 -20.36
CA ASN A 94 6.90 -29.76 -20.49
C ASN A 94 5.71 -29.96 -19.53
N PRO A 95 5.47 -29.01 -18.60
CA PRO A 95 4.40 -29.13 -17.62
C PRO A 95 2.98 -28.85 -18.19
N TYR A 96 2.87 -28.37 -19.44
CA TYR A 96 1.61 -28.00 -20.08
C TYR A 96 1.18 -28.99 -21.16
N SER A 97 -0.12 -28.93 -21.50
CA SER A 97 -0.67 -29.70 -22.62
C SER A 97 -0.30 -29.13 -23.99
N ASN A 98 0.03 -27.84 -24.05
CA ASN A 98 0.49 -27.16 -25.26
C ASN A 98 2.02 -27.08 -25.27
N PRO A 99 2.67 -27.04 -26.44
CA PRO A 99 4.11 -26.83 -26.52
C PRO A 99 4.55 -25.55 -25.82
N ILE A 100 5.71 -25.58 -25.17
CA ILE A 100 6.35 -24.35 -24.66
C ILE A 100 7.26 -23.71 -25.70
N THR A 101 7.68 -24.43 -26.75
CA THR A 101 8.48 -23.87 -27.84
C THR A 101 7.61 -23.07 -28.80
N ASP A 102 7.89 -21.77 -28.95
CA ASP A 102 7.16 -20.89 -29.87
C ASP A 102 7.73 -20.94 -31.29
N HIS A 103 9.06 -20.96 -31.41
CA HIS A 103 9.74 -20.87 -32.69
C HIS A 103 10.92 -21.84 -32.82
N ALA A 104 11.22 -22.22 -34.06
CA ALA A 104 12.50 -22.84 -34.36
C ALA A 104 13.62 -21.82 -34.11
N VAL A 105 14.78 -22.30 -33.68
CA VAL A 105 15.92 -21.42 -33.48
C VAL A 105 16.63 -21.19 -34.81
N SER A 106 16.61 -19.95 -35.28
CA SER A 106 17.39 -19.46 -36.42
C SER A 106 17.85 -18.04 -36.14
N ARG A 107 18.88 -17.56 -36.84
CA ARG A 107 19.31 -16.17 -36.73
C ARG A 107 18.17 -15.19 -37.02
N THR A 108 17.31 -15.52 -37.99
CA THR A 108 16.18 -14.67 -38.39
C THR A 108 15.11 -14.61 -37.31
N ASP A 109 14.79 -15.75 -36.69
CA ASP A 109 13.75 -15.80 -35.65
C ASP A 109 14.21 -15.11 -34.36
N ILE A 110 15.50 -15.21 -34.02
CA ILE A 110 16.10 -14.45 -32.91
C ILE A 110 16.01 -12.94 -33.16
N GLN A 111 16.30 -12.48 -34.39
CA GLN A 111 16.13 -11.06 -34.72
C GLN A 111 14.66 -10.63 -34.67
N ASN A 112 13.76 -11.48 -35.17
CA ASN A 112 12.34 -11.20 -35.21
C ASN A 112 11.75 -11.01 -33.82
N ILE A 113 12.08 -11.89 -32.85
CA ILE A 113 11.52 -11.78 -31.50
C ILE A 113 11.87 -10.44 -30.85
N PHE A 114 13.12 -9.99 -30.94
CA PHE A 114 13.52 -8.69 -30.39
C PHE A 114 12.90 -7.51 -31.15
N ASN A 115 12.75 -7.61 -32.48
CA ASN A 115 12.01 -6.58 -33.23
C ASN A 115 10.54 -6.50 -32.78
N TRP A 116 9.89 -7.64 -32.54
CA TRP A 116 8.51 -7.69 -32.08
C TRP A 116 8.36 -7.17 -30.65
N LEU A 117 9.30 -7.46 -29.76
CA LEU A 117 9.32 -6.87 -28.41
C LEU A 117 9.60 -5.35 -28.44
N ALA A 118 10.34 -4.86 -29.43
CA ALA A 118 10.61 -3.44 -29.59
C ALA A 118 9.41 -2.64 -30.12
N SER A 119 8.63 -3.20 -31.04
CA SER A 119 7.56 -2.47 -31.75
C SER A 119 6.15 -3.05 -31.59
N GLY A 120 6.00 -4.18 -30.92
CA GLY A 120 4.78 -5.00 -30.90
C GLY A 120 4.58 -5.78 -32.20
N ASN A 121 3.86 -6.89 -32.11
CA ASN A 121 3.37 -7.68 -33.23
C ASN A 121 2.05 -8.41 -32.89
N ALA A 122 0.93 -7.80 -33.27
CA ALA A 122 -0.40 -8.37 -33.06
C ALA A 122 -0.63 -9.73 -33.74
N SER A 123 0.07 -10.03 -34.85
CA SER A 123 -0.08 -11.32 -35.55
C SER A 123 0.56 -12.48 -34.80
N GLN A 124 1.56 -12.19 -33.96
CA GLN A 124 2.23 -13.16 -33.09
C GLN A 124 1.70 -13.10 -31.65
N GLY A 125 0.81 -12.15 -31.33
CA GLY A 125 0.35 -11.94 -29.96
C GLY A 125 1.42 -11.35 -29.03
N ILE A 126 2.44 -10.68 -29.58
CA ILE A 126 3.57 -10.16 -28.81
C ILE A 126 3.38 -8.65 -28.62
N PRO A 127 3.31 -8.14 -27.38
CA PRO A 127 3.19 -6.72 -27.10
C PRO A 127 4.53 -5.99 -27.31
N ALA A 128 4.48 -4.67 -27.48
CA ALA A 128 5.68 -3.84 -27.36
C ALA A 128 6.01 -3.68 -25.88
N LEU A 129 7.27 -3.90 -25.50
CA LEU A 129 7.74 -3.58 -24.15
C LEU A 129 7.89 -2.07 -23.98
N THR A 130 7.83 -1.65 -22.73
CA THR A 130 7.87 -0.28 -22.23
C THR A 130 9.03 -0.10 -21.24
N ASN A 131 9.29 1.13 -20.82
CA ASN A 131 10.33 1.43 -19.82
C ASN A 131 9.99 1.01 -18.40
N ASN A 132 8.87 0.30 -18.20
CA ASN A 132 8.44 -0.24 -16.91
C ASN A 132 8.65 -1.76 -16.83
N ASP A 133 9.10 -2.41 -17.91
CA ASP A 133 9.14 -3.87 -17.99
C ASP A 133 10.51 -4.45 -17.59
N LEU A 134 10.51 -5.67 -17.05
CA LEU A 134 11.70 -6.50 -16.84
C LEU A 134 11.90 -7.40 -18.06
N LEU A 135 13.12 -7.41 -18.62
CA LEU A 135 13.49 -8.31 -19.71
C LEU A 135 14.58 -9.30 -19.28
N PHE A 136 14.24 -10.59 -19.15
CA PHE A 136 15.17 -11.67 -18.86
C PHE A 136 15.56 -12.44 -20.13
N ILE A 137 16.84 -12.48 -20.47
CA ILE A 137 17.32 -13.15 -21.68
C ILE A 137 18.26 -14.28 -21.26
N TRP A 138 17.89 -15.49 -21.65
CA TRP A 138 18.68 -16.68 -21.41
C TRP A 138 19.15 -17.24 -22.73
N TRP A 139 20.42 -17.61 -22.79
CA TRP A 139 21.03 -18.16 -23.99
C TRP A 139 21.86 -19.38 -23.65
N MET A 140 21.62 -20.48 -24.34
CA MET A 140 22.46 -21.66 -24.28
C MET A 140 22.81 -22.21 -25.66
N GLY A 141 24.11 -22.47 -25.86
CA GLY A 141 24.65 -22.79 -27.15
C GLY A 141 26.15 -22.97 -27.16
N HIS A 142 26.68 -23.35 -28.33
CA HIS A 142 28.10 -23.22 -28.62
C HIS A 142 28.44 -21.77 -28.99
N GLY A 143 29.70 -21.41 -28.82
CA GLY A 143 30.20 -20.08 -29.15
C GLY A 143 31.66 -20.13 -29.55
N VAL A 144 32.08 -19.10 -30.27
CA VAL A 144 33.46 -18.90 -30.68
C VAL A 144 33.89 -17.50 -30.27
N GLY A 145 35.11 -17.37 -29.77
CA GLY A 145 35.74 -16.10 -29.46
C GLY A 145 36.93 -15.84 -30.37
N ASP A 146 37.22 -14.58 -30.67
CA ASP A 146 38.44 -14.16 -31.35
C ASP A 146 39.48 -13.56 -30.39
N ALA A 147 40.66 -13.20 -30.92
CA ALA A 147 41.75 -12.62 -30.13
C ALA A 147 41.43 -11.23 -29.56
N SER A 148 40.37 -10.57 -30.06
CA SER A 148 39.90 -9.27 -29.58
C SER A 148 38.75 -9.41 -28.56
N CYS A 149 38.43 -10.64 -28.14
CA CYS A 149 37.29 -10.97 -27.30
C CYS A 149 35.93 -10.59 -27.92
N ASN A 150 35.82 -10.60 -29.25
CA ASN A 150 34.50 -10.61 -29.88
C ASN A 150 33.95 -12.03 -29.84
N THR A 151 32.70 -12.17 -29.39
CA THR A 151 32.04 -13.46 -29.26
C THR A 151 30.96 -13.61 -30.33
N SER A 152 30.90 -14.79 -30.93
CA SER A 152 29.79 -15.18 -31.81
C SER A 152 29.13 -16.44 -31.28
N PHE A 153 27.81 -16.39 -31.15
CA PHE A 153 26.98 -17.48 -30.68
C PHE A 153 26.51 -18.34 -31.86
N ALA A 154 26.79 -19.64 -31.80
CA ALA A 154 26.43 -20.58 -32.84
C ALA A 154 24.97 -21.03 -32.70
N VAL A 155 24.25 -21.01 -33.81
CA VAL A 155 22.92 -21.61 -33.95
C VAL A 155 23.10 -23.05 -34.45
N SER A 156 23.28 -23.99 -33.52
CA SER A 156 23.72 -25.36 -33.82
C SER A 156 22.81 -26.12 -34.81
N THR A 157 21.52 -25.79 -34.87
CA THR A 157 20.56 -26.38 -35.79
C THR A 157 20.69 -25.92 -37.24
N THR A 158 21.11 -24.67 -37.47
CA THR A 158 21.21 -24.06 -38.81
C THR A 158 22.66 -23.91 -39.29
N GLY A 159 23.63 -23.92 -38.36
CA GLY A 159 25.02 -23.59 -38.63
C GLY A 159 25.30 -22.09 -38.76
N GLU A 160 24.31 -21.24 -38.47
CA GLU A 160 24.44 -19.78 -38.49
C GLU A 160 25.15 -19.28 -37.22
N TYR A 161 25.60 -18.02 -37.26
CA TYR A 161 26.17 -17.32 -36.11
C TYR A 161 25.47 -15.98 -35.89
N VAL A 162 25.26 -15.65 -34.63
CA VAL A 162 24.86 -14.33 -34.13
C VAL A 162 26.06 -13.74 -33.41
N SER A 163 26.58 -12.61 -33.88
CA SER A 163 27.63 -11.88 -33.15
C SER A 163 27.04 -11.17 -31.92
N ASP A 164 27.86 -10.96 -30.91
CA ASP A 164 27.55 -10.13 -29.75
C ASP A 164 27.12 -8.69 -30.14
N ALA A 165 27.72 -8.11 -31.18
CA ALA A 165 27.31 -6.81 -31.73
C ALA A 165 25.91 -6.82 -32.35
N GLU A 166 25.54 -7.90 -33.06
CA GLU A 166 24.19 -8.08 -33.60
C GLU A 166 23.16 -8.24 -32.47
N LEU A 167 23.45 -9.08 -31.49
CA LEU A 167 22.59 -9.27 -30.32
C LEU A 167 22.42 -7.97 -29.53
N ALA A 168 23.50 -7.21 -29.33
CA ALA A 168 23.46 -5.89 -28.70
C ALA A 168 22.56 -4.93 -29.47
N THR A 169 22.68 -4.90 -30.80
CA THR A 169 21.84 -4.06 -31.66
C THR A 169 20.36 -4.39 -31.49
N TRP A 170 19.98 -5.67 -31.59
CA TRP A 170 18.59 -6.09 -31.48
C TRP A 170 18.01 -5.84 -30.09
N THR A 171 18.76 -6.18 -29.05
CA THR A 171 18.27 -6.04 -27.66
C THR A 171 18.26 -4.58 -27.19
N SER A 172 19.09 -3.69 -27.76
CA SER A 172 19.07 -2.26 -27.46
C SER A 172 17.86 -1.51 -28.03
N ALA A 173 17.17 -2.10 -29.02
CA ALA A 173 15.97 -1.54 -29.60
C ALA A 173 14.71 -1.78 -28.74
N VAL A 174 14.78 -2.71 -27.79
CA VAL A 174 13.68 -3.05 -26.89
C VAL A 174 13.67 -2.10 -25.69
N SER A 175 12.50 -1.54 -25.35
CA SER A 175 12.34 -0.73 -24.13
C SER A 175 12.26 -1.64 -22.90
N TYR A 176 12.84 -1.22 -21.78
CA TYR A 176 12.78 -1.94 -20.50
C TYR A 176 13.25 -1.03 -19.37
N GLN A 177 12.88 -1.36 -18.13
CA GLN A 177 13.41 -0.75 -16.91
C GLN A 177 14.70 -1.43 -16.44
N ARG A 178 14.71 -2.77 -16.52
CA ARG A 178 15.82 -3.64 -16.14
C ARG A 178 15.93 -4.78 -17.14
N ARG A 179 17.17 -5.19 -17.43
CA ARG A 179 17.44 -6.33 -18.30
C ARG A 179 18.51 -7.23 -17.70
N ALA A 180 18.28 -8.54 -17.80
CA ALA A 180 19.23 -9.54 -17.35
C ALA A 180 19.63 -10.45 -18.53
N PHE A 181 20.91 -10.75 -18.65
CA PHE A 181 21.41 -11.79 -19.55
C PHE A 181 22.05 -12.93 -18.75
N VAL A 182 21.71 -14.17 -19.10
CA VAL A 182 22.39 -15.38 -18.61
C VAL A 182 22.90 -16.17 -19.81
N PHE A 183 24.21 -16.35 -19.91
CA PHE A 183 24.83 -17.06 -21.05
C PHE A 183 25.50 -18.36 -20.62
N MET A 184 25.02 -19.48 -21.14
CA MET A 184 25.72 -20.77 -21.14
C MET A 184 26.34 -21.03 -22.50
N THR A 185 27.50 -20.43 -22.76
CA THR A 185 28.18 -20.50 -24.06
C THR A 185 29.67 -20.22 -23.91
N CYS A 186 30.49 -20.97 -24.66
CA CYS A 186 31.94 -20.75 -24.75
C CYS A 186 32.26 -19.30 -25.14
N HIS A 187 33.29 -18.73 -24.53
CA HIS A 187 33.74 -17.35 -24.74
C HIS A 187 32.69 -16.28 -24.41
N SER A 188 31.63 -16.60 -23.66
CA SER A 188 30.51 -15.69 -23.39
C SER A 188 30.91 -14.37 -22.70
N GLY A 189 32.01 -14.36 -21.94
CA GLY A 189 32.56 -13.14 -21.34
C GLY A 189 32.94 -12.04 -22.34
N GLY A 190 33.14 -12.37 -23.62
CA GLY A 190 33.43 -11.38 -24.67
C GLY A 190 32.25 -10.46 -24.99
N ALA A 191 31.02 -10.95 -24.80
CA ALA A 191 29.80 -10.20 -25.12
C ALA A 191 29.52 -9.03 -24.15
N MET A 192 30.11 -9.03 -22.95
CA MET A 192 29.81 -8.04 -21.91
C MET A 192 30.04 -6.60 -22.39
N GLY A 193 31.13 -6.35 -23.12
CA GLY A 193 31.48 -5.00 -23.59
C GLY A 193 30.43 -4.37 -24.50
N ASN A 194 29.73 -5.18 -25.30
CA ASN A 194 28.69 -4.72 -26.22
C ASN A 194 27.29 -4.68 -25.58
N LEU A 195 27.04 -5.48 -24.54
CA LEU A 195 25.72 -5.62 -23.91
C LEU A 195 25.53 -4.74 -22.65
N GLN A 196 26.62 -4.31 -22.03
CA GLN A 196 26.60 -3.54 -20.78
C GLN A 196 25.97 -2.14 -20.94
N ASN A 197 25.12 -1.77 -19.98
CA ASN A 197 24.65 -0.41 -19.76
C ASN A 197 24.20 -0.26 -18.29
N ALA A 198 23.76 0.93 -17.89
CA ALA A 198 23.38 1.23 -16.51
C ALA A 198 22.11 0.51 -16.01
N THR A 199 21.37 -0.15 -16.91
CA THR A 199 20.11 -0.86 -16.64
C THR A 199 20.18 -2.35 -16.99
N THR A 200 21.39 -2.89 -17.23
CA THR A 200 21.61 -4.28 -17.64
C THR A 200 22.58 -5.00 -16.72
N VAL A 201 22.18 -6.19 -16.24
CA VAL A 201 23.05 -7.17 -15.60
C VAL A 201 23.37 -8.28 -16.61
N THR A 202 24.63 -8.69 -16.74
CA THR A 202 25.04 -9.78 -17.65
C THR A 202 25.91 -10.80 -16.93
N MET A 203 25.47 -12.06 -16.94
CA MET A 203 26.06 -13.19 -16.22
C MET A 203 26.53 -14.29 -17.19
N PRO A 204 27.69 -14.12 -17.84
CA PRO A 204 28.27 -15.15 -18.69
C PRO A 204 28.92 -16.29 -17.90
N SER A 205 28.82 -17.50 -18.44
CA SER A 205 29.37 -18.74 -17.87
C SER A 205 30.89 -18.81 -17.84
N CYS A 206 31.60 -18.05 -18.67
CA CYS A 206 33.06 -18.07 -18.71
C CYS A 206 33.68 -16.76 -19.17
N THR A 207 35.01 -16.62 -19.03
CA THR A 207 35.77 -15.52 -19.64
C THR A 207 35.78 -15.58 -21.17
N CYS A 208 36.14 -14.48 -21.84
CA CYS A 208 36.26 -14.45 -23.31
C CYS A 208 37.31 -15.42 -23.88
N THR A 209 38.22 -15.95 -23.06
CA THR A 209 39.27 -16.89 -23.48
C THR A 209 38.99 -18.35 -23.11
N GLN A 210 37.88 -18.63 -22.41
CA GLN A 210 37.56 -19.95 -21.91
C GLN A 210 36.38 -20.59 -22.66
N THR A 211 36.32 -21.91 -22.58
CA THR A 211 35.20 -22.72 -23.05
C THR A 211 34.26 -22.99 -21.87
N SER A 212 32.95 -22.98 -22.10
CA SER A 212 31.98 -23.39 -21.08
C SER A 212 31.88 -24.91 -21.01
N ILE A 213 31.47 -25.45 -19.86
CA ILE A 213 31.49 -26.89 -19.59
C ILE A 213 30.09 -27.40 -19.26
N SER A 214 29.75 -28.55 -19.83
CA SER A 214 28.61 -29.36 -19.39
C SER A 214 29.12 -30.45 -18.45
N ASN A 215 28.35 -30.75 -17.41
CA ASN A 215 28.74 -31.74 -16.41
C ASN A 215 27.53 -32.56 -15.95
N MET A 216 27.84 -33.68 -15.29
CA MET A 216 26.85 -34.61 -14.78
C MET A 216 26.51 -34.27 -13.32
N TYR A 217 25.25 -33.92 -13.07
CA TYR A 217 24.70 -33.73 -11.71
C TYR A 217 23.66 -34.81 -11.43
N ASP A 218 22.37 -34.48 -11.39
CA ASP A 218 21.29 -35.47 -11.46
C ASP A 218 21.09 -36.00 -12.89
N VAL A 219 21.12 -35.10 -13.88
CA VAL A 219 21.33 -35.41 -15.31
C VAL A 219 22.46 -34.55 -15.88
N VAL A 220 22.71 -34.59 -17.19
CA VAL A 220 23.66 -33.66 -17.81
C VAL A 220 23.07 -32.25 -17.88
N HIS A 221 23.86 -31.27 -17.44
CA HIS A 221 23.49 -29.85 -17.48
C HIS A 221 24.65 -28.99 -17.97
N GLY A 222 24.32 -27.79 -18.43
CA GLY A 222 25.30 -26.72 -18.50
C GLY A 222 25.66 -26.24 -17.09
N GLU A 223 26.96 -26.26 -16.73
CA GLU A 223 27.36 -26.01 -15.33
C GLU A 223 26.83 -24.68 -14.78
N TRP A 224 26.93 -23.60 -15.56
CA TRP A 224 26.54 -22.28 -15.07
C TRP A 224 25.03 -22.12 -14.89
N THR A 225 24.26 -22.56 -15.87
CA THR A 225 22.78 -22.45 -15.85
C THR A 225 22.16 -23.31 -14.76
N TYR A 226 22.72 -24.50 -14.50
CA TYR A 226 22.32 -25.33 -13.37
C TYR A 226 22.39 -24.58 -12.03
N TRP A 227 23.49 -23.84 -11.79
CA TRP A 227 23.67 -23.10 -10.55
C TRP A 227 22.86 -21.81 -10.48
N VAL A 228 22.69 -21.10 -11.59
CA VAL A 228 21.85 -19.89 -11.66
C VAL A 228 20.40 -20.23 -11.35
N ASP A 229 19.84 -21.24 -12.03
CA ASP A 229 18.44 -21.65 -11.82
C ASP A 229 18.24 -22.17 -10.39
N GLY A 230 19.21 -22.95 -9.88
CA GLY A 230 19.20 -23.44 -8.51
C GLY A 230 19.22 -22.33 -7.44
N ALA A 231 20.00 -21.28 -7.67
CA ALA A 231 20.09 -20.13 -6.76
C ALA A 231 18.83 -19.28 -6.80
N LEU A 232 18.29 -18.99 -7.99
CA LEU A 232 17.05 -18.21 -8.10
C LEU A 232 15.85 -18.96 -7.52
N GLN A 233 15.80 -20.29 -7.70
CA GLN A 233 14.74 -21.14 -7.17
C GLN A 233 14.92 -21.46 -5.68
N GLU A 234 16.11 -21.23 -5.12
CA GLU A 234 16.51 -21.72 -3.78
C GLU A 234 16.35 -23.25 -3.63
N LEU A 235 16.38 -23.97 -4.75
CA LEU A 235 16.15 -25.41 -4.83
C LEU A 235 16.81 -25.99 -6.07
N LEU A 236 17.68 -26.98 -5.89
CA LEU A 236 18.24 -27.74 -7.00
C LEU A 236 17.22 -28.76 -7.54
N PRO A 237 17.34 -29.18 -8.82
CA PRO A 237 16.50 -30.22 -9.41
C PRO A 237 16.50 -31.55 -8.63
N SER A 238 17.56 -31.81 -7.87
CA SER A 238 17.68 -32.96 -6.95
C SER A 238 16.78 -32.88 -5.71
N GLY A 239 16.12 -31.75 -5.47
CA GLY A 239 15.34 -31.45 -4.26
C GLY A 239 16.17 -30.89 -3.10
N THR A 240 17.45 -30.59 -3.32
CA THR A 240 18.33 -29.99 -2.31
C THR A 240 18.06 -28.49 -2.19
N THR A 241 17.74 -28.01 -1.00
CA THR A 241 17.55 -26.58 -0.71
C THR A 241 18.85 -25.80 -0.89
N VAL A 242 18.75 -24.59 -1.43
CA VAL A 242 19.86 -23.67 -1.67
C VAL A 242 19.69 -22.44 -0.79
N ALA A 243 20.75 -21.99 -0.14
CA ALA A 243 20.78 -20.78 0.69
C ALA A 243 21.46 -19.64 -0.07
N SER A 244 20.79 -19.11 -1.09
CA SER A 244 21.27 -18.02 -1.94
C SER A 244 20.80 -16.64 -1.48
N ASP A 245 19.66 -16.53 -0.78
CA ASP A 245 19.28 -15.31 -0.04
C ASP A 245 20.28 -15.09 1.11
N ALA A 246 21.24 -14.20 0.89
CA ALA A 246 22.37 -14.01 1.79
C ALA A 246 22.08 -13.00 2.90
N ASP A 247 21.16 -12.07 2.65
CA ASP A 247 20.76 -11.02 3.60
C ASP A 247 19.46 -11.32 4.36
N ASN A 248 18.76 -12.42 4.01
CA ASN A 248 17.49 -12.88 4.59
C ASN A 248 16.34 -11.89 4.38
N ASN A 249 16.33 -11.20 3.24
CA ASN A 249 15.22 -10.31 2.85
C ASN A 249 14.05 -11.05 2.18
N ASN A 250 14.13 -12.39 2.04
CA ASN A 250 13.20 -13.28 1.35
C ASN A 250 13.13 -13.10 -0.18
N LEU A 251 14.14 -12.46 -0.77
CA LEU A 251 14.30 -12.24 -2.21
C LEU A 251 15.73 -12.57 -2.62
N VAL A 252 15.90 -13.31 -3.71
CA VAL A 252 17.24 -13.58 -4.27
C VAL A 252 17.54 -12.60 -5.39
N SER A 253 18.50 -11.70 -5.16
CA SER A 253 18.99 -10.75 -6.15
C SER A 253 19.86 -11.43 -7.21
N LEU A 254 20.08 -10.78 -8.36
CA LEU A 254 21.04 -11.27 -9.35
C LEU A 254 22.48 -11.25 -8.82
N GLN A 255 22.81 -10.37 -7.87
CA GLN A 255 24.12 -10.36 -7.22
C GLN A 255 24.30 -11.58 -6.31
N GLU A 256 23.28 -11.92 -5.52
CA GLU A 256 23.27 -13.13 -4.67
C GLU A 256 23.32 -14.40 -5.50
N THR A 257 22.52 -14.45 -6.57
CA THR A 257 22.55 -15.50 -7.59
C THR A 257 23.97 -15.71 -8.10
N PHE A 258 24.64 -14.63 -8.52
CA PHE A 258 26.02 -14.70 -9.01
C PHE A 258 27.00 -15.15 -7.93
N ASN A 259 26.93 -14.57 -6.74
CA ASN A 259 27.84 -14.86 -5.63
C ASN A 259 27.74 -16.31 -5.18
N TRP A 260 26.52 -16.81 -5.00
CA TRP A 260 26.28 -18.19 -4.61
C TRP A 260 26.66 -19.15 -5.73
N GLY A 261 26.22 -18.87 -6.96
CA GLY A 261 26.47 -19.72 -8.12
C GLY A 261 27.96 -19.87 -8.42
N SER A 262 28.70 -18.75 -8.48
CA SER A 262 30.14 -18.76 -8.77
C SER A 262 31.00 -19.41 -7.68
N ALA A 263 30.47 -19.58 -6.47
CA ALA A 263 31.12 -20.30 -5.38
C ALA A 263 30.95 -21.83 -5.48
N GLN A 264 30.09 -22.33 -6.37
CA GLN A 264 29.85 -23.77 -6.53
C GLN A 264 31.01 -24.47 -7.25
N PRO A 265 31.19 -25.80 -7.06
CA PRO A 265 32.20 -26.57 -7.78
C PRO A 265 31.92 -26.59 -9.29
N MET A 266 32.69 -25.82 -10.07
CA MET A 266 32.58 -25.78 -11.53
C MET A 266 33.96 -25.63 -12.20
N GLY A 267 34.07 -26.07 -13.45
CA GLY A 267 35.31 -25.99 -14.24
C GLY A 267 35.44 -24.69 -15.05
N THR A 268 34.45 -23.80 -14.97
CA THR A 268 34.40 -22.52 -15.69
C THR A 268 34.60 -21.34 -14.73
N MET A 269 34.85 -20.15 -15.27
CA MET A 269 34.97 -18.93 -14.46
C MET A 269 33.89 -17.94 -14.91
N PRO A 270 32.67 -18.02 -14.33
CA PRO A 270 31.60 -17.10 -14.68
C PRO A 270 32.01 -15.66 -14.38
N GLN A 271 31.41 -14.70 -15.08
CA GLN A 271 31.66 -13.27 -14.88
C GLN A 271 30.35 -12.55 -14.57
N LEU A 272 30.46 -11.35 -14.00
CA LEU A 272 29.34 -10.44 -13.77
C LEU A 272 29.72 -9.09 -14.37
N SER A 273 28.91 -8.62 -15.31
CA SER A 273 28.92 -7.24 -15.77
C SER A 273 27.70 -6.53 -15.21
N ASP A 274 27.94 -5.55 -14.35
CA ASP A 274 26.92 -4.73 -13.70
C ASP A 274 27.43 -3.28 -13.59
N ILE A 275 27.51 -2.58 -14.72
CA ILE A 275 27.97 -1.17 -14.75
C ILE A 275 27.01 -0.25 -13.97
N GLY A 276 25.73 -0.63 -13.90
CA GLY A 276 24.70 0.12 -13.17
C GLY A 276 24.78 -0.05 -11.65
N ALA A 277 25.54 -1.02 -11.13
CA ALA A 277 25.48 -1.46 -9.75
C ALA A 277 24.05 -1.84 -9.31
N ILE A 278 23.28 -2.45 -10.22
CA ILE A 278 21.88 -2.80 -10.03
C ILE A 278 21.68 -4.30 -9.72
N ALA A 279 22.70 -5.14 -9.83
CA ALA A 279 22.58 -6.56 -9.52
C ALA A 279 22.11 -6.85 -8.07
N PRO A 280 22.51 -6.08 -7.03
CA PRO A 280 22.05 -6.30 -5.65
C PRO A 280 20.56 -6.06 -5.43
N CYS A 281 19.91 -5.31 -6.33
CA CYS A 281 18.53 -4.85 -6.21
C CYS A 281 17.70 -5.23 -7.45
N THR A 282 18.23 -6.11 -8.31
CA THR A 282 17.48 -6.68 -9.44
C THR A 282 16.98 -8.05 -9.00
N PHE A 283 15.69 -8.13 -8.74
CA PHE A 283 14.98 -9.34 -8.34
C PHE A 283 14.02 -9.73 -9.45
N ILE A 284 14.12 -10.95 -9.97
CA ILE A 284 13.22 -11.40 -11.03
C ILE A 284 11.83 -11.80 -10.49
N GLN A 285 11.70 -11.90 -9.16
CA GLN A 285 10.47 -12.27 -8.47
C GLN A 285 9.49 -11.09 -8.35
N LEU A 286 10.00 -9.86 -8.23
CA LEU A 286 9.18 -8.66 -8.05
C LEU A 286 8.39 -8.33 -9.32
N ASP A 287 7.15 -7.86 -9.17
CA ASP A 287 6.28 -7.52 -10.29
C ASP A 287 6.70 -6.23 -10.99
N GLU A 288 7.28 -5.29 -10.23
CA GLU A 288 7.97 -4.12 -10.80
C GLU A 288 9.49 -4.29 -10.73
N PRO A 289 10.22 -4.11 -11.84
CA PRO A 289 11.67 -4.06 -11.81
C PRO A 289 12.15 -2.82 -11.04
N GLY A 290 12.55 -2.96 -9.77
CA GLY A 290 12.86 -1.84 -8.87
C GLY A 290 13.59 -0.64 -9.50
N LYS A 291 13.13 0.59 -9.18
CA LYS A 291 13.70 1.83 -9.77
C LYS A 291 15.12 2.07 -9.28
N THR A 292 15.82 3.01 -9.92
CA THR A 292 17.20 3.35 -9.50
C THR A 292 17.21 4.03 -8.13
N VAL A 293 16.28 4.93 -7.88
CA VAL A 293 15.94 5.40 -6.53
C VAL A 293 14.49 5.03 -6.35
N GLU A 294 14.17 4.36 -5.24
CA GLU A 294 12.81 3.97 -4.91
C GLU A 294 12.69 3.97 -3.41
N ILE A 295 11.89 4.89 -2.89
CA ILE A 295 11.65 4.97 -1.47
C ILE A 295 10.21 4.60 -1.19
N TYR A 296 9.98 4.05 -0.02
CA TYR A 296 8.64 3.78 0.42
C TYR A 296 8.51 3.80 1.93
N SER A 297 7.27 3.83 2.38
CA SER A 297 6.88 3.62 3.77
C SER A 297 5.70 2.65 3.71
N ARG A 298 5.61 1.72 4.66
CA ARG A 298 4.61 0.65 4.59
C ARG A 298 3.22 1.12 4.98
N ASP A 299 2.24 0.83 4.13
CA ASP A 299 0.81 1.03 4.36
C ASP A 299 0.16 -0.10 5.17
N HIS A 300 0.73 -1.30 5.13
CA HIS A 300 0.30 -2.46 5.92
C HIS A 300 1.50 -3.33 6.29
N LEU A 301 1.30 -4.33 7.15
CA LEU A 301 2.39 -5.14 7.71
C LEU A 301 3.23 -5.88 6.66
N ASN A 302 2.60 -6.28 5.55
CA ASN A 302 3.23 -7.05 4.47
C ASN A 302 3.63 -6.19 3.26
N ASP A 303 3.53 -4.87 3.37
CA ASP A 303 3.87 -3.97 2.27
C ASP A 303 5.39 -4.03 1.96
N ASP A 304 5.71 -4.35 0.72
CA ASP A 304 7.07 -4.45 0.18
C ASP A 304 7.44 -3.31 -0.78
N GLY A 305 6.56 -2.30 -0.90
CA GLY A 305 6.70 -1.16 -1.78
C GLY A 305 6.08 -1.35 -3.16
N THR A 306 5.45 -2.51 -3.43
CA THR A 306 4.70 -2.75 -4.67
C THR A 306 3.43 -1.91 -4.73
N VAL A 307 3.13 -1.33 -5.90
CA VAL A 307 1.96 -0.48 -6.12
C VAL A 307 1.02 -1.10 -7.18
N PRO A 308 -0.31 -1.14 -6.97
CA PRO A 308 -1.00 -0.80 -5.74
C PRO A 308 -0.63 -1.75 -4.59
N SER A 309 -0.53 -1.22 -3.38
CA SER A 309 -0.63 -2.03 -2.17
C SER A 309 -2.00 -2.72 -2.24
N TYR A 310 -2.01 -4.05 -2.37
CA TYR A 310 -3.25 -4.83 -2.39
C TYR A 310 -4.12 -4.38 -1.21
N TYR A 311 -5.45 -4.26 -1.38
CA TYR A 311 -6.46 -3.60 -0.51
C TYR A 311 -6.54 -4.03 0.99
N GLU A 312 -5.45 -4.47 1.61
CA GLU A 312 -5.29 -4.79 3.02
C GLU A 312 -5.10 -3.48 3.81
N GLU A 313 -6.12 -3.08 4.57
CA GLU A 313 -6.03 -2.17 5.74
C GLU A 313 -5.03 -0.99 5.65
N TRP A 314 -4.91 -0.33 4.50
CA TRP A 314 -3.93 0.75 4.23
C TRP A 314 -4.06 2.00 5.13
N TYR A 315 -5.08 2.06 5.97
CA TYR A 315 -5.28 3.05 7.03
C TYR A 315 -4.65 2.63 8.37
N HIS A 316 -3.79 1.60 8.37
CA HIS A 316 -3.04 1.06 9.52
C HIS A 316 -1.54 0.90 9.22
N GLY A 317 -0.92 1.90 8.58
CA GLY A 317 0.48 1.87 8.22
C GLY A 317 1.44 1.67 9.40
N PRO A 318 2.20 0.56 9.46
CA PRO A 318 3.11 0.29 10.59
C PRO A 318 4.30 1.25 10.64
N ASP A 319 4.59 1.94 9.54
CA ASP A 319 5.70 2.88 9.46
C ASP A 319 5.31 4.32 9.81
N LEU A 320 4.09 4.56 10.32
CA LEU A 320 3.68 5.86 10.83
C LEU A 320 3.03 5.73 12.21
N TRP A 321 3.59 6.38 13.22
CA TRP A 321 3.05 6.30 14.58
C TRP A 321 3.35 7.54 15.43
N VAL A 322 2.71 7.61 16.59
CA VAL A 322 2.86 8.72 17.54
C VAL A 322 3.44 8.24 18.88
N ARG A 323 4.20 9.12 19.53
CA ARG A 323 4.78 8.95 20.87
C ARG A 323 4.66 10.22 21.71
N TYR A 324 4.62 10.08 23.03
CA TYR A 324 4.66 11.20 23.98
C TYR A 324 6.06 11.75 24.27
N ALA A 325 7.10 11.00 23.89
CA ALA A 325 8.48 11.37 24.13
C ALA A 325 9.32 11.26 22.85
N GLU A 326 10.38 12.06 22.79
CA GLU A 326 11.47 11.90 21.81
C GLU A 326 12.37 10.75 22.26
N ASP A 327 11.80 9.55 22.35
CA ASP A 327 12.48 8.36 22.87
C ASP A 327 13.31 7.63 21.83
N GLY A 328 13.23 8.04 20.56
CA GLY A 328 14.19 7.66 19.54
C GLY A 328 14.30 6.16 19.31
N ASP A 329 13.19 5.42 19.45
CA ASP A 329 13.07 4.01 19.03
C ASP A 329 13.57 2.93 20.01
N THR A 330 12.78 2.60 21.03
CA THR A 330 12.90 1.26 21.67
C THR A 330 11.65 0.39 21.53
N TYR A 331 10.55 0.93 21.00
CA TYR A 331 9.28 0.21 20.83
C TYR A 331 8.50 0.80 19.64
N ASP A 332 8.26 -0.01 18.61
CA ASP A 332 7.32 0.25 17.50
C ASP A 332 5.85 0.20 17.99
N THR A 333 5.56 0.88 19.10
CA THR A 333 4.25 0.87 19.74
C THR A 333 3.63 2.24 19.62
N HIS A 334 2.60 2.29 18.78
CA HIS A 334 1.75 3.46 18.62
C HIS A 334 1.16 3.92 19.97
N GLN A 335 1.10 5.24 20.18
CA GLN A 335 0.39 5.87 21.28
C GLN A 335 -0.57 6.92 20.74
N GLU A 336 -1.79 6.93 21.26
CA GLU A 336 -2.78 7.91 20.85
C GLU A 336 -2.38 9.33 21.26
N PRO A 337 -2.43 10.36 20.37
CA PRO A 337 -1.90 11.68 20.67
C PRO A 337 -2.62 12.40 21.82
N GLU A 338 -1.87 13.17 22.61
CA GLU A 338 -2.38 13.89 23.78
C GLU A 338 -2.62 15.38 23.49
N PHE A 339 -3.87 15.82 23.64
CA PHE A 339 -4.23 17.23 23.43
C PHE A 339 -3.57 18.15 24.47
N GLY A 340 -2.94 19.23 24.01
CA GLY A 340 -2.27 20.19 24.88
C GLY A 340 -0.94 19.70 25.46
N ALA A 341 -0.46 18.53 25.03
CA ALA A 341 0.88 18.03 25.30
C ALA A 341 1.73 18.04 24.02
N THR A 342 3.05 17.99 24.19
CA THR A 342 3.97 17.74 23.08
C THR A 342 3.90 16.27 22.69
N ASN A 343 3.62 16.01 21.42
CA ASN A 343 3.66 14.69 20.82
C ASN A 343 4.77 14.64 19.77
N TYR A 344 5.16 13.44 19.36
CA TYR A 344 6.17 13.19 18.33
C TYR A 344 5.58 12.21 17.32
N VAL A 345 5.58 12.60 16.04
CA VAL A 345 5.11 11.76 14.94
C VAL A 345 6.34 11.21 14.23
N TYR A 346 6.44 9.90 14.18
CA TYR A 346 7.57 9.18 13.60
C TYR A 346 7.17 8.55 12.27
N ALA A 347 8.16 8.41 11.39
CA ALA A 347 8.05 7.61 10.18
C ALA A 347 9.28 6.74 9.96
N ASN A 348 9.09 5.51 9.50
CA ASN A 348 10.17 4.77 8.85
C ASN A 348 10.16 5.07 7.35
N VAL A 349 11.35 5.19 6.77
CA VAL A 349 11.53 5.40 5.34
C VAL A 349 12.52 4.36 4.86
N HIS A 350 12.13 3.65 3.83
CA HIS A 350 12.90 2.59 3.20
C HIS A 350 13.39 3.07 1.84
N ASN A 351 14.57 2.62 1.40
CA ASN A 351 15.03 2.76 0.03
C ASN A 351 15.23 1.36 -0.55
N ILE A 352 14.30 0.91 -1.38
CA ILE A 352 14.38 -0.36 -2.13
C ILE A 352 15.09 -0.18 -3.48
N GLY A 353 15.40 1.07 -3.84
CA GLY A 353 16.14 1.40 -5.04
C GLY A 353 17.62 1.04 -4.96
N CYS A 354 18.23 0.96 -6.14
CA CYS A 354 19.62 0.57 -6.35
C CYS A 354 20.67 1.67 -6.07
N ALA A 355 20.23 2.91 -5.90
CA ALA A 355 21.07 4.07 -5.68
C ALA A 355 20.68 4.79 -4.40
N ALA A 356 21.62 5.55 -3.84
CA ALA A 356 21.35 6.35 -2.67
C ALA A 356 20.27 7.41 -2.98
N ALA A 357 19.19 7.40 -2.20
CA ALA A 357 18.15 8.41 -2.22
C ALA A 357 18.64 9.65 -1.46
N ASN A 358 18.89 10.75 -2.17
CA ASN A 358 19.47 11.97 -1.59
C ASN A 358 18.43 13.08 -1.46
N ASN A 359 18.50 13.84 -0.36
CA ASN A 359 17.61 14.97 -0.06
C ASN A 359 16.12 14.56 -0.01
N ILE A 360 15.81 13.48 0.70
CA ILE A 360 14.43 13.02 0.88
C ILE A 360 13.70 14.01 1.80
N SER A 361 12.53 14.46 1.38
CA SER A 361 11.59 15.22 2.20
C SER A 361 10.51 14.28 2.72
N VAL A 362 10.25 14.32 4.03
CA VAL A 362 9.21 13.54 4.69
C VAL A 362 8.22 14.52 5.33
N ALA A 363 7.09 14.74 4.67
CA ALA A 363 6.08 15.68 5.13
C ALA A 363 5.01 14.96 5.97
N PHE A 364 4.75 15.48 7.16
CA PHE A 364 3.74 14.96 8.09
C PHE A 364 2.52 15.88 8.11
N SER A 365 1.34 15.30 8.13
CA SER A 365 0.07 16.03 8.17
C SER A 365 -1.04 15.27 8.88
N TRP A 366 -2.11 15.97 9.23
CA TRP A 366 -3.33 15.39 9.78
C TRP A 366 -4.58 15.93 9.06
N VAL A 367 -5.71 15.23 9.14
CA VAL A 367 -7.01 15.69 8.63
C VAL A 367 -8.15 15.16 9.51
N GLU A 368 -9.31 15.83 9.53
CA GLU A 368 -10.50 15.24 10.15
C GLU A 368 -10.85 13.90 9.52
N THR A 369 -11.25 12.94 10.35
CA THR A 369 -11.43 11.56 9.91
C THR A 369 -12.54 11.40 8.87
N THR A 370 -12.16 10.67 7.82
CA THR A 370 -12.94 10.47 6.60
C THR A 370 -12.50 9.12 6.01
N GLY A 371 -13.43 8.31 5.49
CA GLY A 371 -13.09 7.00 4.91
C GLY A 371 -12.22 7.10 3.66
N TRP A 372 -12.27 8.24 2.96
CA TRP A 372 -11.56 8.57 1.72
C TRP A 372 -10.80 9.89 1.91
N SER A 373 -9.52 9.80 2.21
CA SER A 373 -8.69 10.99 2.43
C SER A 373 -8.47 11.76 1.11
N ASN A 374 -8.89 13.03 1.09
CA ASN A 374 -8.62 13.96 -0.01
C ASN A 374 -7.31 14.73 0.25
N PRO A 375 -6.33 14.72 -0.67
CA PRO A 375 -5.05 15.46 -0.54
C PRO A 375 -5.18 16.94 -0.20
N ALA A 376 -6.27 17.58 -0.63
CA ALA A 376 -6.47 19.01 -0.41
C ALA A 376 -6.89 19.37 1.02
N ALA A 377 -7.31 18.39 1.83
CA ALA A 377 -7.83 18.62 3.18
C ALA A 377 -6.78 18.51 4.29
N TRP A 378 -5.54 18.11 3.97
CA TRP A 378 -4.50 17.85 4.96
C TRP A 378 -3.92 19.13 5.56
N HIS A 379 -3.89 19.17 6.89
CA HIS A 379 -3.23 20.20 7.68
C HIS A 379 -1.78 19.79 7.97
N PRO A 380 -0.79 20.62 7.59
CA PRO A 380 0.61 20.28 7.82
C PRO A 380 0.95 20.27 9.32
N ILE A 381 1.71 19.27 9.74
CA ILE A 381 2.34 19.22 11.06
C ILE A 381 3.73 19.84 10.94
N ASN A 382 4.62 19.17 10.20
CA ASN A 382 5.99 19.61 9.92
C ASN A 382 6.63 18.74 8.83
N THR A 383 7.89 19.02 8.48
CA THR A 383 8.67 18.23 7.52
C THR A 383 10.02 17.85 8.11
N ALA A 384 10.39 16.58 8.01
CA ALA A 384 11.72 16.09 8.28
C ALA A 384 12.51 15.90 6.97
N SER A 385 13.84 15.91 7.06
CA SER A 385 14.72 15.72 5.91
C SER A 385 15.72 14.59 6.15
N ILE A 386 15.89 13.71 5.18
CA ILE A 386 16.96 12.69 5.18
C ILE A 386 17.98 13.11 4.14
N ALA A 387 19.22 13.38 4.57
CA ALA A 387 20.27 13.85 3.68
C ALA A 387 20.61 12.81 2.60
N SER A 388 20.77 11.55 3.01
CA SER A 388 21.01 10.41 2.14
C SER A 388 20.52 9.14 2.82
N LEU A 389 19.86 8.27 2.06
CA LEU A 389 19.51 6.91 2.46
C LEU A 389 20.16 5.95 1.47
N LEU A 390 20.99 5.01 1.94
CA LEU A 390 21.71 4.08 1.07
C LEU A 390 20.74 3.12 0.38
N PRO A 391 21.14 2.48 -0.74
CA PRO A 391 20.37 1.39 -1.33
C PRO A 391 20.05 0.30 -0.31
N LEU A 392 18.86 -0.29 -0.41
CA LEU A 392 18.39 -1.41 0.44
C LEU A 392 18.53 -1.13 1.93
N SER A 393 18.30 0.12 2.34
CA SER A 393 18.42 0.54 3.73
C SER A 393 17.21 1.31 4.19
N SER A 394 17.02 1.31 5.51
CA SER A 394 15.90 1.96 6.17
C SER A 394 16.43 2.96 7.18
N THR A 395 15.70 4.06 7.36
CA THR A 395 15.98 5.02 8.42
C THR A 395 14.67 5.47 9.05
N ARG A 396 14.79 6.00 10.27
CA ARG A 396 13.68 6.61 10.98
C ARG A 396 13.85 8.12 11.02
N VAL A 397 12.73 8.82 10.95
CA VAL A 397 12.64 10.26 11.18
C VAL A 397 11.44 10.58 12.05
N HIS A 398 11.43 11.77 12.64
CA HIS A 398 10.29 12.26 13.39
C HIS A 398 10.17 13.77 13.32
N VAL A 399 8.99 14.26 13.71
CA VAL A 399 8.72 15.67 13.94
C VAL A 399 7.96 15.87 15.24
N THR A 400 8.18 17.02 15.88
CA THR A 400 7.40 17.43 17.05
C THR A 400 6.03 17.95 16.61
N TRP A 401 4.96 17.50 17.27
CA TRP A 401 3.59 17.94 17.08
C TRP A 401 3.05 18.60 18.35
N ASN A 402 3.09 19.93 18.38
CA ASN A 402 2.61 20.76 19.50
C ASN A 402 1.22 21.36 19.24
N THR A 403 0.68 21.17 18.04
CA THR A 403 -0.59 21.72 17.58
C THR A 403 -1.58 20.59 17.32
N VAL A 404 -1.62 19.61 18.24
CA VAL A 404 -2.60 18.53 18.19
C VAL A 404 -3.99 19.17 18.17
N PRO A 405 -4.87 18.77 17.23
CA PRO A 405 -6.22 19.30 17.18
C PRO A 405 -6.98 18.95 18.46
N VAL A 406 -8.13 19.60 18.64
CA VAL A 406 -9.02 19.32 19.77
C VAL A 406 -9.37 17.83 19.86
N PRO A 407 -9.80 17.32 21.02
CA PRO A 407 -10.15 15.92 21.14
C PRO A 407 -11.15 15.45 20.08
N GLY A 408 -10.85 14.32 19.43
CA GLY A 408 -11.49 13.87 18.21
C GLY A 408 -10.83 12.64 17.62
N VAL A 409 -11.31 12.16 16.48
CA VAL A 409 -10.62 11.16 15.65
C VAL A 409 -10.08 11.88 14.43
N TYR A 410 -8.85 11.55 14.04
CA TYR A 410 -8.13 12.12 12.91
C TYR A 410 -7.44 11.03 12.09
N CYS A 411 -7.07 11.36 10.85
CA CYS A 411 -6.07 10.60 10.12
C CYS A 411 -4.73 11.34 10.18
N LEU A 412 -3.63 10.60 10.31
CA LEU A 412 -2.27 11.06 10.08
C LEU A 412 -1.77 10.55 8.74
N HIS A 413 -0.89 11.32 8.11
CA HIS A 413 -0.31 10.96 6.83
C HIS A 413 1.13 11.45 6.70
N THR A 414 1.95 10.59 6.10
CA THR A 414 3.29 10.92 5.66
C THR A 414 3.39 10.87 4.15
N ARG A 415 4.05 11.87 3.58
CA ARG A 415 4.36 11.96 2.14
C ARG A 415 5.86 12.03 1.95
N LEU A 416 6.39 11.06 1.22
CA LEU A 416 7.79 10.96 0.86
C LEU A 416 8.01 11.63 -0.50
N ASN A 417 9.12 12.35 -0.63
CA ASN A 417 9.46 12.99 -1.89
C ASN A 417 10.97 12.98 -2.11
N VAL A 418 11.42 12.35 -3.20
CA VAL A 418 12.81 12.33 -3.63
C VAL A 418 12.92 12.44 -5.15
N THR A 419 14.01 13.04 -5.64
CA THR A 419 14.27 13.05 -7.08
C THR A 419 14.49 11.63 -7.58
N GLY A 420 13.70 11.20 -8.57
CA GLY A 420 13.74 9.84 -9.14
C GLY A 420 12.58 8.97 -8.69
N ASP A 421 11.92 9.33 -7.58
CA ASP A 421 10.73 8.66 -7.06
C ASP A 421 9.84 9.68 -6.35
N LEU A 422 9.01 10.35 -7.14
CA LEU A 422 8.12 11.40 -6.66
C LEU A 422 6.77 10.79 -6.29
N GLU A 423 6.18 11.25 -5.19
CA GLU A 423 4.78 10.96 -4.90
C GLU A 423 3.89 11.32 -6.11
N ASN A 424 2.90 10.47 -6.36
CA ASN A 424 1.86 10.74 -7.33
C ASN A 424 0.94 11.87 -6.84
N THR A 425 0.20 12.49 -7.76
CA THR A 425 -0.74 13.58 -7.42
C THR A 425 -2.07 13.09 -6.84
N TYR A 426 -2.30 11.77 -6.82
CA TYR A 426 -3.50 11.14 -6.31
C TYR A 426 -3.38 10.97 -4.79
N GLY A 427 -4.50 10.88 -4.09
CA GLY A 427 -4.51 10.96 -2.63
C GLY A 427 -4.56 9.66 -1.88
N GLU A 428 -4.83 8.60 -2.61
CA GLU A 428 -5.00 7.27 -2.13
C GLU A 428 -3.63 6.67 -1.79
N ALA A 429 -3.37 6.42 -0.50
CA ALA A 429 -2.10 5.86 -0.03
C ALA A 429 -1.78 4.52 -0.71
N TYR A 430 -2.78 3.62 -0.80
CA TYR A 430 -2.61 2.31 -1.45
C TYR A 430 -2.23 2.36 -2.94
N LEU A 431 -2.33 3.52 -3.61
CA LEU A 431 -1.90 3.73 -4.99
C LEU A 431 -0.51 4.37 -5.10
N ASP A 432 0.18 4.58 -3.98
CA ASP A 432 1.47 5.27 -3.92
C ASP A 432 2.28 4.82 -2.70
N ASN A 433 3.31 4.01 -2.93
CA ASN A 433 4.24 3.56 -1.89
C ASN A 433 5.00 4.73 -1.20
N ASN A 434 4.93 5.95 -1.73
CA ASN A 434 5.45 7.16 -1.10
C ASN A 434 4.49 7.80 -0.07
N LYS A 435 3.35 7.18 0.22
CA LYS A 435 2.34 7.70 1.14
C LYS A 435 2.00 6.65 2.18
N VAL A 436 1.84 7.07 3.43
CA VAL A 436 1.32 6.21 4.50
C VAL A 436 0.30 6.89 5.36
N GLN A 437 -0.80 6.20 5.68
CA GLN A 437 -1.87 6.71 6.53
C GLN A 437 -2.10 5.84 7.78
N VAL A 438 -2.41 6.50 8.90
CA VAL A 438 -2.89 5.85 10.13
C VAL A 438 -4.03 6.64 10.76
N ASN A 439 -5.02 5.99 11.36
CA ASN A 439 -6.01 6.67 12.20
C ASN A 439 -5.46 6.93 13.61
N VAL A 440 -5.84 8.06 14.20
CA VAL A 440 -5.54 8.40 15.60
C VAL A 440 -6.76 8.98 16.30
N THR A 441 -6.94 8.62 17.55
CA THR A 441 -7.94 9.17 18.47
C THR A 441 -7.27 10.05 19.53
N VAL A 442 -7.53 11.35 19.46
CA VAL A 442 -7.10 12.31 20.49
C VAL A 442 -8.16 12.34 21.59
N ALA A 443 -8.29 11.31 22.42
CA ALA A 443 -9.24 11.34 23.53
C ALA A 443 -8.87 10.38 24.66
N ASP A 444 -9.02 10.86 25.90
CA ASP A 444 -9.10 10.03 27.09
C ASP A 444 -10.56 9.80 27.49
N SER A 445 -10.88 8.58 27.91
CA SER A 445 -12.22 8.21 28.39
C SER A 445 -12.23 7.93 29.88
N TRP A 446 -13.30 8.33 30.57
CA TRP A 446 -13.59 7.87 31.93
C TRP A 446 -14.47 6.62 31.81
N ALA A 447 -14.04 5.48 32.38
CA ALA A 447 -14.87 4.27 32.46
C ALA A 447 -16.29 4.55 32.98
N GLY A 448 -17.31 4.12 32.23
CA GLY A 448 -18.72 4.41 32.50
C GLY A 448 -19.25 5.73 31.93
N ALA A 449 -18.38 6.64 31.46
CA ALA A 449 -18.76 7.81 30.68
C ALA A 449 -18.57 7.52 29.18
N GLY A 450 -19.58 7.82 28.36
CA GLY A 450 -19.49 7.67 26.92
C GLY A 450 -18.62 8.74 26.26
N GLY A 451 -17.62 8.31 25.48
CA GLY A 451 -16.87 9.17 24.56
C GLY A 451 -17.56 9.20 23.21
N GLY A 452 -17.81 10.40 22.66
CA GLY A 452 -18.46 10.59 21.37
C GLY A 452 -17.55 11.29 20.38
N TRP A 453 -17.51 10.82 19.13
CA TRP A 453 -16.73 11.39 18.04
C TRP A 453 -17.58 11.52 16.78
N PHE A 454 -17.37 12.59 16.02
CA PHE A 454 -17.93 12.66 14.67
C PHE A 454 -16.90 12.15 13.65
N PHE A 455 -17.41 11.64 12.54
CA PHE A 455 -16.62 11.29 11.37
C PHE A 455 -17.45 11.51 10.11
N PHE A 456 -16.80 11.54 8.95
CA PHE A 456 -17.49 11.66 7.67
C PHE A 456 -17.69 10.29 7.03
N ILE A 457 -18.94 10.04 6.64
CA ILE A 457 -19.32 9.06 5.63
C ILE A 457 -19.24 9.76 4.27
N GLU A 458 -18.63 9.15 3.27
CA GLU A 458 -18.45 9.81 1.97
C GLU A 458 -18.45 8.91 0.75
N ASN A 459 -18.79 9.51 -0.39
CA ASN A 459 -18.56 8.91 -1.70
C ASN A 459 -17.45 9.67 -2.42
N GLY A 460 -16.19 9.26 -2.24
CA GLY A 460 -15.07 9.82 -3.00
C GLY A 460 -15.01 9.37 -4.46
N GLY A 461 -15.90 8.47 -4.89
CA GLY A 461 -15.99 7.99 -6.26
C GLY A 461 -16.48 9.04 -7.25
N LYS A 462 -16.19 8.83 -8.54
CA LYS A 462 -16.67 9.68 -9.64
C LYS A 462 -18.13 9.44 -10.03
N GLU A 463 -18.71 8.35 -9.53
CA GLU A 463 -20.07 7.91 -9.84
C GLU A 463 -20.88 7.65 -8.57
N SER A 464 -22.20 7.75 -8.65
CA SER A 464 -23.07 7.30 -7.57
C SER A 464 -23.01 5.78 -7.49
N ALA A 465 -22.56 5.26 -6.36
CA ALA A 465 -22.58 3.84 -6.03
C ALA A 465 -23.20 3.65 -4.64
N PRO A 466 -23.94 2.55 -4.41
CA PRO A 466 -24.32 2.16 -3.06
C PRO A 466 -23.07 1.85 -2.24
N ILE A 467 -22.99 2.42 -1.04
CA ILE A 467 -21.91 2.23 -0.08
C ILE A 467 -22.44 1.40 1.09
N ASP A 468 -21.76 0.33 1.45
CA ASP A 468 -22.03 -0.40 2.67
C ASP A 468 -21.12 0.12 3.78
N LEU A 469 -21.68 0.37 4.96
CA LEU A 469 -20.94 0.79 6.15
C LEU A 469 -20.81 -0.41 7.08
N VAL A 470 -19.59 -0.89 7.30
CA VAL A 470 -19.32 -2.11 8.05
C VAL A 470 -18.62 -1.76 9.36
N PHE A 471 -19.14 -2.27 10.48
CA PHE A 471 -18.60 -2.03 11.82
C PHE A 471 -18.20 -3.36 12.45
N ASN A 472 -16.90 -3.53 12.68
CA ASN A 472 -16.34 -4.69 13.37
C ASN A 472 -16.07 -4.34 14.84
N THR A 473 -16.67 -5.12 15.73
CA THR A 473 -16.58 -4.96 17.19
C THR A 473 -16.00 -6.19 17.88
N LEU A 474 -15.39 -7.12 17.14
CA LEU A 474 -14.92 -8.39 17.67
C LEU A 474 -13.95 -8.22 18.85
N ASP A 475 -13.04 -7.25 18.73
CA ASP A 475 -12.02 -6.93 19.75
C ASP A 475 -12.52 -5.95 20.82
N THR A 476 -13.78 -5.51 20.73
CA THR A 476 -14.39 -4.62 21.71
C THR A 476 -14.76 -5.40 22.98
N PRO A 477 -14.31 -4.99 24.19
CA PRO A 477 -14.62 -5.67 25.44
C PRO A 477 -16.12 -5.84 25.70
N SER A 478 -16.51 -7.00 26.23
CA SER A 478 -17.91 -7.29 26.59
C SER A 478 -18.46 -6.28 27.60
N GLY A 479 -19.69 -5.80 27.38
CA GLY A 479 -20.33 -4.80 28.23
C GLY A 479 -20.08 -3.35 27.78
N THR A 480 -19.19 -3.14 26.80
CA THR A 480 -19.07 -1.85 26.10
C THR A 480 -20.36 -1.56 25.35
N THR A 481 -20.88 -0.35 25.49
CA THR A 481 -22.03 0.13 24.72
C THR A 481 -21.54 0.90 23.51
N VAL A 482 -22.08 0.57 22.34
CA VAL A 482 -21.70 1.18 21.05
C VAL A 482 -22.95 1.75 20.38
N HIS A 483 -22.98 3.07 20.21
CA HIS A 483 -24.06 3.76 19.51
C HIS A 483 -23.54 4.49 18.29
N LEU A 484 -24.24 4.33 17.16
CA LEU A 484 -24.02 5.13 15.96
C LEU A 484 -25.25 6.00 15.70
N GLU A 485 -25.05 7.31 15.55
CA GLU A 485 -26.10 8.24 15.16
C GLU A 485 -25.89 8.69 13.71
N LEU A 486 -26.92 8.49 12.89
CA LEU A 486 -26.96 8.83 11.48
C LEU A 486 -27.93 9.98 11.22
N PRO A 487 -27.55 10.93 10.34
CA PRO A 487 -28.34 12.13 10.14
C PRO A 487 -29.63 11.82 9.34
N PRO A 488 -30.72 12.59 9.54
CA PRO A 488 -32.04 12.26 9.00
C PRO A 488 -32.14 12.18 7.46
N ASN A 489 -31.18 12.78 6.76
CA ASN A 489 -31.11 12.83 5.30
C ASN A 489 -30.33 11.65 4.70
N LEU A 490 -29.61 10.86 5.50
CA LEU A 490 -28.87 9.71 5.02
C LEU A 490 -29.87 8.59 4.65
N LYS A 491 -29.81 8.13 3.40
CA LYS A 491 -30.68 7.08 2.88
C LYS A 491 -29.91 5.79 2.73
N PHE A 492 -30.46 4.69 3.23
CA PHE A 492 -29.90 3.35 3.14
C PHE A 492 -31.02 2.32 2.99
N GLU A 493 -30.67 1.12 2.57
CA GLU A 493 -31.63 0.06 2.23
C GLU A 493 -31.98 -0.82 3.43
N ASP A 494 -31.00 -1.16 4.25
CA ASP A 494 -31.14 -2.15 5.33
C ASP A 494 -30.10 -1.92 6.45
N VAL A 495 -30.36 -2.50 7.63
CA VAL A 495 -29.42 -2.57 8.75
C VAL A 495 -29.35 -4.00 9.26
N ARG A 496 -28.12 -4.53 9.37
CA ARG A 496 -27.82 -5.89 9.84
C ARG A 496 -26.90 -5.84 11.05
N GLY A 497 -27.03 -6.80 11.96
CA GLY A 497 -26.15 -6.92 13.13
C GLY A 497 -26.30 -5.83 14.20
N ALA A 498 -27.23 -4.89 14.04
CA ALA A 498 -27.52 -3.82 15.00
C ALA A 498 -29.03 -3.64 15.20
N LYS A 499 -29.42 -3.10 16.36
CA LYS A 499 -30.80 -2.64 16.57
C LYS A 499 -30.91 -1.19 16.13
N SER A 500 -31.91 -0.87 15.32
CA SER A 500 -32.14 0.50 14.85
C SER A 500 -33.41 1.09 15.46
N PHE A 501 -33.37 2.36 15.86
CA PHE A 501 -34.56 3.15 16.19
C PHE A 501 -34.42 4.59 15.71
N GLN A 502 -35.55 5.27 15.50
CA GLN A 502 -35.54 6.71 15.18
C GLN A 502 -35.84 7.55 16.42
N ARG A 503 -35.05 8.60 16.62
CA ARG A 503 -35.29 9.64 17.61
C ARG A 503 -36.37 10.63 17.12
N GLU A 504 -36.91 11.44 18.03
CA GLU A 504 -37.94 12.45 17.72
C GLU A 504 -37.49 13.50 16.68
N ASP A 505 -36.20 13.79 16.62
CA ASP A 505 -35.56 14.68 15.64
C ASP A 505 -35.26 14.00 14.29
N ARG A 506 -35.71 12.74 14.13
CA ARG A 506 -35.55 11.87 12.96
C ARG A 506 -34.13 11.35 12.73
N TRP A 507 -33.21 11.56 13.68
CA TRP A 507 -31.92 10.85 13.64
C TRP A 507 -32.15 9.36 13.80
N THR A 508 -31.39 8.55 13.07
CA THR A 508 -31.39 7.10 13.24
C THR A 508 -30.27 6.72 14.19
N VAL A 509 -30.61 6.00 15.26
CA VAL A 509 -29.63 5.49 16.21
C VAL A 509 -29.54 3.99 16.07
N LEU A 510 -28.32 3.48 15.95
CA LEU A 510 -28.01 2.06 15.92
C LEU A 510 -27.31 1.66 17.21
N GLU A 511 -27.85 0.65 17.91
CA GLU A 511 -27.15 -0.06 18.98
C GLU A 511 -26.40 -1.24 18.39
N ILE A 512 -25.07 -1.15 18.40
CA ILE A 512 -24.17 -2.18 17.88
C ILE A 512 -23.71 -3.05 19.05
N LEU A 513 -23.77 -4.37 18.89
CA LEU A 513 -23.33 -5.30 19.92
C LEU A 513 -21.79 -5.35 19.97
N ALA A 514 -21.20 -5.05 21.13
CA ALA A 514 -19.76 -5.25 21.35
C ALA A 514 -19.38 -6.75 21.41
N GLY A 515 -18.21 -7.11 20.88
CA GLY A 515 -17.70 -8.48 20.85
C GLY A 515 -18.48 -9.40 19.89
N ALA A 516 -19.19 -8.83 18.91
CA ALA A 516 -19.96 -9.61 17.95
C ALA A 516 -19.02 -10.29 16.94
N LYS A 517 -19.31 -11.56 16.62
CA LYS A 517 -18.56 -12.31 15.59
C LYS A 517 -18.86 -11.82 14.17
N GLU A 518 -20.10 -11.43 13.94
CA GLU A 518 -20.55 -10.88 12.66
C GLU A 518 -20.58 -9.36 12.79
N PRO A 519 -20.06 -8.61 11.81
CA PRO A 519 -20.07 -7.17 11.85
C PRO A 519 -21.50 -6.62 11.74
N ALA A 520 -21.72 -5.43 12.30
CA ALA A 520 -22.91 -4.66 11.98
C ALA A 520 -22.74 -3.98 10.62
N THR A 521 -23.79 -3.93 9.81
CA THR A 521 -23.73 -3.38 8.46
C THR A 521 -24.93 -2.51 8.15
N ILE A 522 -24.68 -1.30 7.65
CA ILE A 522 -25.69 -0.46 7.01
C ILE A 522 -25.52 -0.67 5.51
N VAL A 523 -26.55 -1.20 4.86
CA VAL A 523 -26.47 -1.64 3.47
C VAL A 523 -27.00 -0.56 2.54
N GLY A 524 -26.29 -0.31 1.45
CA GLY A 524 -26.78 0.46 0.31
C GLY A 524 -27.00 1.95 0.61
N VAL A 525 -26.09 2.57 1.35
CA VAL A 525 -26.08 4.02 1.59
C VAL A 525 -25.97 4.75 0.25
N GLN A 526 -26.92 5.65 -0.01
CA GLN A 526 -27.06 6.35 -1.28
C GLN A 526 -26.43 7.75 -1.19
N MET A 527 -25.32 7.95 -1.90
CA MET A 527 -24.58 9.21 -1.90
C MET A 527 -24.16 9.63 -3.32
N LYS A 528 -24.18 10.94 -3.58
CA LYS A 528 -23.65 11.53 -4.83
C LYS A 528 -22.13 11.54 -4.82
N PRO A 529 -21.47 11.57 -6.00
CA PRO A 529 -20.03 11.81 -6.10
C PRO A 529 -19.60 13.04 -5.31
N GLY A 530 -18.61 12.89 -4.44
CA GLY A 530 -18.07 13.93 -3.56
C GLY A 530 -19.00 14.35 -2.42
N GLU A 531 -20.13 13.68 -2.22
CA GLU A 531 -21.00 13.95 -1.07
C GLU A 531 -20.35 13.47 0.23
N LYS A 532 -20.45 14.27 1.29
CA LYS A 532 -20.02 13.94 2.65
C LYS A 532 -21.20 14.13 3.60
N GLN A 533 -21.38 13.20 4.54
CA GLN A 533 -22.38 13.27 5.61
C GLN A 533 -21.71 12.96 6.95
N ARG A 534 -22.07 13.67 8.01
CA ARG A 534 -21.50 13.43 9.34
C ARG A 534 -22.30 12.36 10.07
N ALA A 535 -21.59 11.43 10.68
CA ALA A 535 -22.14 10.49 11.65
C ALA A 535 -21.43 10.66 13.00
N ILE A 536 -22.08 10.21 14.07
CA ILE A 536 -21.53 10.26 15.42
C ILE A 536 -21.42 8.84 15.95
N MET A 537 -20.21 8.44 16.35
CA MET A 537 -19.96 7.20 17.08
C MET A 537 -19.81 7.52 18.57
N THR A 538 -20.49 6.77 19.43
CA THR A 538 -20.32 6.84 20.89
C THR A 538 -19.92 5.48 21.43
N LEU A 539 -18.82 5.44 22.17
CA LEU A 539 -18.36 4.27 22.91
C LEU A 539 -18.41 4.54 24.42
N THR A 540 -19.09 3.67 25.16
CA THR A 540 -19.09 3.70 26.64
C THR A 540 -18.49 2.42 27.17
N LEU A 541 -17.31 2.54 27.80
CA LEU A 541 -16.65 1.42 28.49
C LEU A 541 -17.40 1.07 29.79
N PRO A 542 -17.41 -0.19 30.23
CA PRO A 542 -17.92 -0.58 31.54
C PRO A 542 -17.29 0.22 32.69
N GLU A 543 -18.07 0.54 33.75
CA GLU A 543 -17.57 1.28 34.92
C GLU A 543 -16.37 0.60 35.63
N ASN A 544 -16.24 -0.72 35.47
CA ASN A 544 -15.20 -1.52 36.09
C ASN A 544 -13.97 -1.77 35.18
N THR A 545 -13.91 -1.13 34.01
CA THR A 545 -12.74 -1.18 33.12
C THR A 545 -11.52 -0.56 33.80
N LYS A 546 -10.35 -1.20 33.67
CA LYS A 546 -9.14 -0.70 34.34
C LYS A 546 -8.54 0.47 33.57
N ILE A 547 -7.86 1.36 34.29
CA ILE A 547 -7.04 2.42 33.69
C ILE A 547 -6.01 1.80 32.73
N GLY A 548 -5.93 2.36 31.53
CA GLY A 548 -5.10 1.90 30.42
C GLY A 548 -5.72 0.79 29.56
N GLU A 549 -6.85 0.18 29.96
CA GLU A 549 -7.57 -0.75 29.07
C GLU A 549 -8.28 0.03 27.94
N GLU A 550 -8.27 -0.56 26.75
CA GLU A 550 -8.78 0.02 25.51
C GLU A 550 -9.96 -0.77 24.95
N ALA A 551 -10.83 -0.08 24.22
CA ALA A 551 -11.75 -0.67 23.28
C ALA A 551 -11.53 -0.06 21.89
N ALA A 552 -11.44 -0.93 20.88
CA ALA A 552 -11.36 -0.54 19.49
C ALA A 552 -12.60 -0.97 18.73
N ILE A 553 -13.03 -0.16 17.76
CA ILE A 553 -14.02 -0.50 16.73
C ILE A 553 -13.44 -0.11 15.38
N ILE A 554 -13.52 -1.02 14.41
CA ILE A 554 -13.14 -0.74 13.04
C ILE A 554 -14.41 -0.44 12.24
N PHE A 555 -14.40 0.68 11.55
CA PHE A 555 -15.41 1.09 10.58
C PHE A 555 -14.80 1.04 9.18
N GLU A 556 -15.55 0.53 8.21
CA GLU A 556 -15.15 0.48 6.81
C GLU A 556 -16.28 0.97 5.92
N GLU A 557 -15.90 1.66 4.84
CA GLU A 557 -16.78 1.95 3.72
C GLU A 557 -16.49 0.99 2.58
N GLN A 558 -17.51 0.25 2.13
CA GLN A 558 -17.35 -0.75 1.08
C GLN A 558 -18.19 -0.43 -0.15
N VAL A 559 -17.61 -0.58 -1.34
CA VAL A 559 -18.32 -0.46 -2.62
C VAL A 559 -18.22 -1.79 -3.36
N LYS A 560 -19.38 -2.44 -3.58
CA LYS A 560 -19.47 -3.79 -4.18
C LYS A 560 -18.61 -4.83 -3.42
N GLY A 561 -18.58 -4.72 -2.09
CA GLY A 561 -17.82 -5.61 -1.20
C GLY A 561 -16.31 -5.37 -1.17
N LYS A 562 -15.82 -4.29 -1.79
CA LYS A 562 -14.41 -3.85 -1.69
C LYS A 562 -14.29 -2.72 -0.68
N VAL A 563 -13.35 -2.84 0.25
CA VAL A 563 -13.01 -1.78 1.20
C VAL A 563 -12.41 -0.61 0.44
N MET A 564 -13.05 0.55 0.57
CA MET A 564 -12.61 1.81 -0.02
C MET A 564 -11.80 2.66 0.97
N GLY A 565 -11.96 2.39 2.26
CA GLY A 565 -11.17 2.91 3.37
C GLY A 565 -11.88 2.70 4.71
N GLY A 566 -11.21 3.08 5.80
CA GLY A 566 -11.68 2.77 7.14
C GLY A 566 -11.20 3.71 8.23
N ILE A 567 -11.79 3.52 9.41
CA ILE A 567 -11.56 4.30 10.63
C ILE A 567 -11.48 3.33 11.80
N GLN A 568 -10.41 3.41 12.58
CA GLN A 568 -10.37 2.80 13.90
C GLN A 568 -10.70 3.83 14.98
N PHE A 569 -11.76 3.56 15.74
CA PHE A 569 -12.13 4.32 16.93
C PHE A 569 -11.53 3.66 18.16
N ILE A 570 -10.68 4.38 18.90
CA ILE A 570 -10.06 3.86 20.13
C ILE A 570 -10.56 4.66 21.33
N SER A 571 -11.05 3.94 22.34
CA SER A 571 -11.42 4.52 23.63
C SER A 571 -10.53 3.91 24.71
N ARG A 572 -9.65 4.71 25.31
CA ARG A 572 -8.74 4.30 26.38
C ARG A 572 -9.22 4.85 27.72
N THR A 573 -9.28 4.00 28.75
CA THR A 573 -9.63 4.45 30.10
C THR A 573 -8.47 5.21 30.74
N ALA A 574 -8.73 6.42 31.23
CA ALA A 574 -7.78 7.24 31.98
C ALA A 574 -8.26 7.53 33.40
N GLU A 575 -7.36 8.08 34.22
CA GLU A 575 -7.68 8.53 35.58
C GLU A 575 -8.74 9.66 35.53
N PRO A 576 -9.78 9.62 36.39
CA PRO A 576 -10.82 10.65 36.44
C PRO A 576 -10.29 12.10 36.49
N GLU A 577 -9.24 12.34 37.27
CA GLU A 577 -8.63 13.66 37.40
C GLU A 577 -7.97 14.17 36.11
N ILE A 578 -7.45 13.25 35.28
CA ILE A 578 -6.87 13.57 33.98
C ILE A 578 -8.01 13.94 33.03
N VAL A 579 -9.06 13.12 32.95
CA VAL A 579 -10.23 13.36 32.10
C VAL A 579 -10.90 14.70 32.42
N MET A 580 -11.13 14.99 33.71
CA MET A 580 -11.72 16.27 34.15
C MET A 580 -10.88 17.48 33.73
N CYS A 581 -9.55 17.41 33.88
CA CYS A 581 -8.67 18.49 33.46
C CYS A 581 -8.59 18.63 31.93
N ASN A 582 -8.51 17.52 31.18
CA ASN A 582 -8.46 17.53 29.72
C ASN A 582 -9.76 18.09 29.12
N LEU A 583 -10.90 17.78 29.74
CA LEU A 583 -12.20 18.35 29.40
C LEU A 583 -12.22 19.89 29.56
N LEU A 584 -11.70 20.40 30.68
CA LEU A 584 -11.62 21.86 30.90
C LEU A 584 -10.60 22.53 29.99
N ARG A 585 -9.45 21.91 29.70
CA ARG A 585 -8.47 22.42 28.71
C ARG A 585 -9.11 22.57 27.33
N THR A 586 -9.89 21.58 26.91
CA THR A 586 -10.62 21.63 25.64
C THR A 586 -11.60 22.80 25.62
N LYS A 587 -12.35 23.00 26.71
CA LYS A 587 -13.27 24.13 26.85
C LYS A 587 -12.60 25.48 26.72
N VAL A 588 -11.39 25.67 27.26
CA VAL A 588 -10.66 26.96 27.17
C VAL A 588 -10.61 27.42 25.72
N ASN A 589 -10.12 26.57 24.82
CA ASN A 589 -9.90 26.95 23.42
C ASN A 589 -11.19 26.98 22.61
N VAL A 590 -12.06 25.98 22.78
CA VAL A 590 -13.33 25.88 22.04
C VAL A 590 -14.24 27.06 22.36
N PHE A 591 -14.44 27.38 23.64
CA PHE A 591 -15.33 28.47 24.05
C PHE A 591 -14.72 29.87 23.86
N ARG A 592 -13.39 30.00 23.88
CA ARG A 592 -12.71 31.24 23.45
C ARG A 592 -13.02 31.52 21.98
N SER A 593 -12.78 30.54 21.11
CA SER A 593 -13.05 30.64 19.67
C SER A 593 -14.53 30.88 19.40
N LEU A 594 -15.42 30.21 20.13
CA LEU A 594 -16.87 30.43 20.03
C LEU A 594 -17.27 31.86 20.41
N GLY A 595 -16.68 32.39 21.48
CA GLY A 595 -16.89 33.77 21.91
C GLY A 595 -16.45 34.78 20.85
N GLU A 596 -15.30 34.55 20.23
CA GLU A 596 -14.75 35.38 19.15
C GLU A 596 -15.60 35.33 17.87
N VAL A 597 -15.96 34.13 17.41
CA VAL A 597 -16.71 33.93 16.16
C VAL A 597 -18.15 34.43 16.27
N PHE A 598 -18.82 34.20 17.39
CA PHE A 598 -20.25 34.49 17.52
C PHE A 598 -20.58 35.71 18.38
N GLY A 599 -19.59 36.32 19.03
CA GLY A 599 -19.77 37.46 19.94
C GLY A 599 -20.51 37.07 21.22
N LEU A 600 -20.12 35.96 21.86
CA LEU A 600 -20.80 35.38 23.02
C LEU A 600 -20.00 35.59 24.31
N ASP A 601 -20.39 36.57 25.12
CA ASP A 601 -19.73 36.87 26.41
C ASP A 601 -19.76 35.68 27.38
N GLU A 602 -20.83 34.88 27.37
CA GLU A 602 -20.92 33.66 28.18
C GLU A 602 -19.86 32.63 27.79
N ALA A 603 -19.51 32.54 26.50
CA ALA A 603 -18.48 31.62 26.02
C ALA A 603 -17.09 32.07 26.49
N VAL A 604 -16.82 33.39 26.41
CA VAL A 604 -15.59 33.98 26.99
C VAL A 604 -15.52 33.71 28.49
N ARG A 605 -16.64 33.81 29.20
CA ARG A 605 -16.71 33.51 30.64
C ARG A 605 -16.42 32.04 30.95
N ILE A 606 -16.98 31.09 30.19
CA ILE A 606 -16.68 29.65 30.32
C ILE A 606 -15.18 29.41 30.12
N SER A 607 -14.62 29.96 29.03
CA SER A 607 -13.18 29.82 28.73
C SER A 607 -12.33 30.27 29.92
N LYS A 608 -12.64 31.42 30.51
CA LYS A 608 -11.93 31.95 31.68
C LYS A 608 -12.06 31.07 32.94
N ILE A 609 -13.27 30.58 33.25
CA ILE A 609 -13.48 29.67 34.39
C ILE A 609 -12.66 28.39 34.20
N SER A 610 -12.70 27.81 32.99
CA SER A 610 -11.95 26.62 32.66
C SER A 610 -10.43 26.85 32.75
N GLU A 611 -9.94 28.00 32.28
CA GLU A 611 -8.53 28.38 32.36
C GLU A 611 -8.07 28.51 33.82
N GLU A 612 -8.82 29.24 34.65
CA GLU A 612 -8.54 29.37 36.09
C GLU A 612 -8.53 28.01 36.82
N MET A 613 -9.44 27.09 36.47
CA MET A 613 -9.49 25.75 37.04
C MET A 613 -8.30 24.88 36.63
N VAL A 614 -7.85 24.99 35.38
CA VAL A 614 -6.69 24.27 34.85
C VAL A 614 -5.40 24.81 35.45
N GLU A 615 -5.19 26.14 35.43
CA GLU A 615 -3.97 26.78 35.93
C GLU A 615 -3.77 26.59 37.43
N SER A 616 -4.86 26.61 38.21
CA SER A 616 -4.80 26.38 39.66
C SER A 616 -4.70 24.90 40.05
N GLY A 617 -4.79 23.98 39.10
CA GLY A 617 -4.83 22.53 39.35
C GLY A 617 -6.13 22.03 39.98
N LYS A 618 -7.10 22.92 40.25
CA LYS A 618 -8.39 22.57 40.86
C LYS A 618 -9.28 21.71 39.97
N CYS A 619 -8.98 21.62 38.67
CA CYS A 619 -9.66 20.68 37.77
C CYS A 619 -9.55 19.21 38.21
N ARG A 620 -8.56 18.86 39.05
CA ARG A 620 -8.40 17.51 39.62
C ARG A 620 -9.23 17.27 40.88
N ASP A 621 -9.71 18.33 41.52
CA ASP A 621 -10.51 18.23 42.73
C ASP A 621 -11.99 18.08 42.36
N THR A 622 -12.61 17.00 42.82
CA THR A 622 -13.97 16.64 42.42
C THR A 622 -15.01 17.65 42.87
N GLU A 623 -14.88 18.21 44.08
CA GLU A 623 -15.82 19.21 44.61
C GLU A 623 -15.70 20.54 43.85
N ALA A 624 -14.47 21.02 43.63
CA ALA A 624 -14.20 22.22 42.86
C ALA A 624 -14.66 22.05 41.40
N PHE A 625 -14.40 20.88 40.81
CA PHE A 625 -14.85 20.55 39.46
C PHE A 625 -16.38 20.57 39.35
N THR A 626 -17.10 19.84 40.20
CA THR A 626 -18.57 19.83 40.20
C THR A 626 -19.13 21.24 40.36
N LYS A 627 -18.57 22.04 41.26
CA LYS A 627 -19.01 23.43 41.47
C LYS A 627 -18.78 24.30 40.24
N ALA A 628 -17.62 24.20 39.60
CA ALA A 628 -17.33 24.92 38.36
C ALA A 628 -18.28 24.48 37.24
N MET A 629 -18.56 23.19 37.14
CA MET A 629 -19.48 22.61 36.17
C MET A 629 -20.93 23.09 36.37
N THR A 630 -21.36 23.37 37.59
CA THR A 630 -22.68 24.00 37.84
C THR A 630 -22.78 25.40 37.24
N GLU A 631 -21.76 26.25 37.41
CA GLU A 631 -21.73 27.58 36.79
C GLU A 631 -21.66 27.47 35.26
N ILE A 632 -20.79 26.59 34.76
CA ILE A 632 -20.59 26.36 33.33
C ILE A 632 -21.87 25.84 32.66
N ALA A 633 -22.57 24.86 33.24
CA ALA A 633 -23.80 24.30 32.66
C ALA A 633 -24.88 25.39 32.46
N THR A 634 -24.98 26.33 33.41
CA THR A 634 -25.92 27.46 33.30
C THR A 634 -25.55 28.39 32.13
N LEU A 635 -24.25 28.65 31.94
CA LEU A 635 -23.74 29.48 30.85
C LEU A 635 -23.92 28.78 29.49
N GLU A 636 -23.63 27.49 29.40
CA GLU A 636 -23.79 26.69 28.18
C GLU A 636 -25.25 26.59 27.75
N TYR A 637 -26.17 26.38 28.71
CA TYR A 637 -27.59 26.40 28.41
C TYR A 637 -28.05 27.77 27.86
N SER A 638 -27.51 28.87 28.38
CA SER A 638 -27.75 30.22 27.83
C SER A 638 -27.21 30.37 26.40
N ILE A 639 -25.99 29.89 26.14
CA ILE A 639 -25.37 29.84 24.80
C ILE A 639 -26.25 29.03 23.86
N GLY A 640 -26.79 27.89 24.31
CA GLY A 640 -27.59 27.01 23.48
C GLY A 640 -28.82 27.70 22.93
N LYS A 641 -29.52 28.48 23.76
CA LYS A 641 -30.65 29.31 23.31
C LYS A 641 -30.25 30.35 22.26
N LYS A 642 -29.02 30.88 22.33
CA LYS A 642 -28.52 31.85 21.34
C LYS A 642 -28.03 31.19 20.05
N LEU A 643 -27.53 29.95 20.13
CA LEU A 643 -27.01 29.19 18.99
C LEU A 643 -28.07 28.36 18.27
N GLN A 644 -29.18 28.01 18.94
CA GLN A 644 -30.23 27.15 18.38
C GLN A 644 -30.69 27.58 16.99
N ASP A 645 -30.88 28.88 16.78
CA ASP A 645 -31.33 29.44 15.50
C ASP A 645 -30.17 29.72 14.52
N ARG A 646 -28.92 29.63 14.99
CA ARG A 646 -27.72 29.89 14.18
C ARG A 646 -27.17 28.65 13.48
N SER A 647 -27.47 27.46 14.00
CA SER A 647 -27.16 26.17 13.36
C SER A 647 -28.43 25.32 13.24
N ALA A 648 -29.00 25.27 12.04
CA ALA A 648 -30.26 24.56 11.78
C ALA A 648 -30.18 23.04 12.04
N GLU A 649 -28.98 22.46 11.92
CA GLU A 649 -28.77 21.02 12.05
C GLU A 649 -28.34 20.62 13.48
N TYR A 650 -27.39 21.34 14.08
CA TYR A 650 -26.78 20.94 15.36
C TYR A 650 -27.17 21.82 16.54
N GLY A 651 -27.82 22.97 16.31
CA GLY A 651 -28.24 23.86 17.40
C GLY A 651 -29.21 23.19 18.39
N ALA A 652 -30.16 22.41 17.88
CA ALA A 652 -31.09 21.63 18.71
C ALA A 652 -30.42 20.47 19.45
N GLN A 653 -29.34 19.91 18.91
CA GLN A 653 -28.57 18.86 19.59
C GLN A 653 -27.70 19.45 20.71
N TYR A 654 -27.06 20.59 20.45
CA TYR A 654 -26.32 21.32 21.47
C TYR A 654 -27.21 21.67 22.67
N VAL A 655 -28.42 22.21 22.44
CA VAL A 655 -29.36 22.51 23.53
C VAL A 655 -29.68 21.26 24.36
N ARG A 656 -29.98 20.12 23.73
CA ARG A 656 -30.28 18.88 24.45
C ARG A 656 -29.09 18.35 25.25
N ALA A 657 -27.88 18.46 24.69
CA ALA A 657 -26.66 18.11 25.43
C ALA A 657 -26.50 19.00 26.68
N THR A 658 -26.82 20.29 26.59
CA THR A 658 -26.79 21.20 27.77
C THR A 658 -27.89 20.90 28.80
N GLU A 659 -29.04 20.40 28.37
CA GLU A 659 -30.10 19.92 29.27
C GLU A 659 -29.67 18.65 30.02
N LYS A 660 -29.10 17.67 29.28
CA LYS A 660 -28.51 16.45 29.86
C LYS A 660 -27.41 16.79 30.88
N LEU A 661 -26.56 17.78 30.56
CA LEU A 661 -25.53 18.27 31.48
C LEU A 661 -26.14 18.88 32.74
N SER A 662 -27.18 19.70 32.59
CA SER A 662 -27.86 20.32 33.73
C SER A 662 -28.45 19.25 34.66
N GLU A 663 -29.08 18.22 34.11
CA GLU A 663 -29.59 17.08 34.89
C GLU A 663 -28.47 16.29 35.60
N ALA A 664 -27.34 16.09 34.93
CA ALA A 664 -26.20 15.36 35.49
C ALA A 664 -25.57 16.13 36.66
N VAL A 665 -25.45 17.46 36.53
CA VAL A 665 -25.00 18.36 37.60
C VAL A 665 -25.97 18.32 38.79
N ASP A 666 -27.28 18.38 38.55
CA ASP A 666 -28.30 18.32 39.61
C ASP A 666 -28.23 16.99 40.39
N LYS A 667 -27.94 15.88 39.69
CA LYS A 667 -27.73 14.56 40.29
C LYS A 667 -26.35 14.39 40.94
N GLN A 668 -25.43 15.34 40.76
CA GLN A 668 -24.03 15.30 41.21
C GLN A 668 -23.29 14.01 40.79
N SER A 669 -23.64 13.46 39.62
CA SER A 669 -22.98 12.26 39.09
C SER A 669 -21.79 12.66 38.21
N LEU A 670 -20.57 12.52 38.72
CA LEU A 670 -19.36 12.91 37.99
C LEU A 670 -19.21 12.23 36.61
N PRO A 671 -19.39 10.90 36.46
CA PRO A 671 -19.32 10.26 35.14
C PRO A 671 -20.38 10.81 34.18
N ALA A 672 -21.60 11.04 34.67
CA ALA A 672 -22.67 11.61 33.84
C ALA A 672 -22.41 13.08 33.47
N ILE A 673 -21.79 13.86 34.35
CA ILE A 673 -21.36 15.24 34.06
C ILE A 673 -20.31 15.23 32.96
N VAL A 674 -19.32 14.32 33.04
CA VAL A 674 -18.26 14.20 32.04
C VAL A 674 -18.83 13.77 30.69
N GLU A 675 -19.66 12.73 30.65
CA GLU A 675 -20.31 12.26 29.43
C GLU A 675 -21.15 13.36 28.77
N ALA A 676 -22.07 13.97 29.53
CA ALA A 676 -22.93 15.03 29.00
C ALA A 676 -22.10 16.23 28.52
N GLN A 677 -20.98 16.51 29.18
CA GLN A 677 -20.11 17.60 28.79
C GLN A 677 -19.27 17.29 27.55
N GLN A 678 -18.83 16.05 27.36
CA GLN A 678 -18.21 15.59 26.11
C GLN A 678 -19.19 15.75 24.95
N GLU A 679 -20.46 15.42 25.15
CA GLU A 679 -21.52 15.62 24.16
C GLU A 679 -21.73 17.11 23.82
N VAL A 680 -21.73 18.00 24.83
CA VAL A 680 -21.78 19.45 24.60
C VAL A 680 -20.56 19.93 23.80
N LEU A 681 -19.36 19.45 24.13
CA LEU A 681 -18.11 19.79 23.43
C LEU A 681 -18.12 19.30 21.98
N LEU A 682 -18.67 18.11 21.71
CA LEU A 682 -18.83 17.56 20.38
C LEU A 682 -19.68 18.50 19.50
N TYR A 683 -20.90 18.83 19.95
CA TYR A 683 -21.81 19.64 19.14
C TYR A 683 -21.34 21.08 18.95
N VAL A 684 -20.73 21.70 19.97
CA VAL A 684 -20.19 23.06 19.81
C VAL A 684 -18.99 23.10 18.87
N SER A 685 -18.16 22.05 18.86
CA SER A 685 -17.02 21.95 17.95
C SER A 685 -17.51 21.82 16.51
N ILE A 686 -18.57 21.04 16.25
CA ILE A 686 -19.21 20.95 14.94
C ILE A 686 -19.77 22.32 14.50
N ILE A 687 -20.48 23.03 15.39
CA ILE A 687 -21.04 24.36 15.10
C ILE A 687 -19.92 25.38 14.78
N LEU A 688 -18.82 25.34 15.53
CA LEU A 688 -17.68 26.22 15.32
C LEU A 688 -16.98 25.91 13.99
N ALA A 689 -16.74 24.63 13.67
CA ALA A 689 -16.15 24.21 12.41
C ALA A 689 -16.99 24.65 11.21
N ASP A 690 -18.32 24.48 11.28
CA ASP A 690 -19.26 24.93 10.24
C ASP A 690 -19.23 26.45 10.02
N ALA A 691 -18.97 27.22 11.08
CA ALA A 691 -18.88 28.68 10.99
C ALA A 691 -17.55 29.15 10.42
N LEU A 692 -16.45 28.48 10.75
CA LEU A 692 -15.11 28.80 10.24
C LEU A 692 -14.93 28.41 8.76
N ALA A 693 -15.68 27.42 8.28
CA ALA A 693 -15.68 27.02 6.88
C ALA A 693 -16.48 27.95 5.95
N ARG A 694 -17.27 28.89 6.50
CA ARG A 694 -18.08 29.87 5.75
C ARG A 694 -17.39 31.23 5.70
#